data_AF-A0A812Y218-F1
#
_entry.id   AF-A0A812Y218-F1
#
_cell.length_a   1.000
_cell.length_b   1.000
_cell.length_c   1.000
_cell.angle_alpha   90.00
_cell.angle_beta   90.00
_cell.angle_gamma   90.00
#
_symmetry.space_group_name_H-M   'P 1'
#
loop_
_entity.id
_entity.type
_entity.pdbx_description
1 polymer ?
#
loop_
_entity_poly.entity_id
_entity_poly.type
_entity_poly.pdbx_seq_one_letter_code
_entity_poly.pdbx_strand_id
1 'polypeptide(L)'
;METVMVKVPYGARPGQILQMTSPSGQKIQCPVPAGVPPGGTFQVKYKLGPKGPTIIDERSRGKAVAATILPAYWANVKVPDNNAFDQMIYVDRQKHEKFNELLENTYRAKATQDRKCPRGACPKTPGGCPCVQPGASPGLPTGFKVRRVVRVEDSEMWGRYVDQRNAIAQRRAAEMPIQQLDPPAVSNEVVSQEVADDDAGGNSRIFEPLDLELNEMYLWHGTNVRSALSIAQSDFRIDLAGSSTGTMYGLGAYFAEHCTKADEYASDEPGGYYEGVFALLLCRVCLGKFYYTQVRDTEAGSHVRSGGYDSTVGDRLTKADTFREFVLYNADAIYPEYVVLYTRVHHADPPDKVARLTADLYHLQLPVYWANCDKDPLRQPFHEQFLVAQYTVALLQELAKACFKGTGSVEVVRAKRIENSQVWQKYVEHKRKMLQKIQAAKTNKPDFKFLTARDLDDAHGEILTFSFLSARDSTEECVSITNLEEPLNENLLWHGTSKEAAEKIAESDFKIPVGKDMKHAARFGNGAYLAEGLEKSLSYTEPTNDGTRIVLLCRTLCGDFYYTERHTEINASQLRDAQGKHSVLANPERKGPREFIVPTADQVYPEFILELSVKDWEPPPPVLLQKTKLQVQVPRGVGPGSLIAVQAPTSDGCRLDSGLTLRLS
;
A
#
# COMPACT_ATOMS: atom_id res chain seq x y z
N MET A 1 12.43 -14.42 30.11
CA MET A 1 12.43 -15.71 29.37
C MET A 1 11.10 -16.37 29.65
N GLU A 2 10.51 -17.03 28.66
CA GLU A 2 9.30 -17.84 28.81
C GLU A 2 9.59 -19.31 28.51
N THR A 3 8.67 -20.19 28.87
CA THR A 3 8.75 -21.64 28.63
C THR A 3 7.58 -22.11 27.79
N VAL A 4 7.85 -22.89 26.76
CA VAL A 4 6.82 -23.60 25.98
C VAL A 4 6.98 -25.11 26.16
N MET A 5 5.85 -25.82 26.26
CA MET A 5 5.81 -27.28 26.25
C MET A 5 5.83 -27.78 24.80
N VAL A 6 6.80 -28.62 24.48
CA VAL A 6 6.99 -29.17 23.14
C VAL A 6 6.69 -30.66 23.16
N LYS A 7 5.82 -31.12 22.25
CA LYS A 7 5.59 -32.55 22.03
C LYS A 7 6.55 -33.08 20.97
N VAL A 8 7.25 -34.17 21.27
CA VAL A 8 8.15 -34.83 20.32
C VAL A 8 7.33 -35.50 19.21
N PRO A 9 7.52 -35.14 17.92
CA PRO A 9 6.80 -35.78 16.82
C PRO A 9 7.13 -37.27 16.68
N TYR A 10 6.19 -38.06 16.16
CA TYR A 10 6.45 -39.45 15.81
C TYR A 10 7.53 -39.53 14.72
N GLY A 11 8.58 -40.31 14.99
CA GLY A 11 9.73 -40.48 14.08
C GLY A 11 10.92 -39.54 14.35
N ALA A 12 10.80 -38.57 15.28
CA ALA A 12 11.91 -37.70 15.63
C ALA A 12 12.98 -38.43 16.47
N ARG A 13 14.27 -38.16 16.19
CA ARG A 13 15.41 -38.77 16.91
C ARG A 13 16.02 -37.81 17.93
N PRO A 14 16.60 -38.30 19.04
CA PRO A 14 17.41 -37.45 19.94
C PRO A 14 18.45 -36.64 19.17
N GLY A 15 18.57 -35.35 19.49
CA GLY A 15 19.46 -34.40 18.80
C GLY A 15 18.90 -33.79 17.51
N GLN A 16 17.79 -34.28 16.96
CA GLN A 16 17.14 -33.65 15.81
C GLN A 16 16.59 -32.26 16.19
N ILE A 17 16.86 -31.26 15.36
CA ILE A 17 16.34 -29.90 15.58
C ILE A 17 14.87 -29.84 15.19
N LEU A 18 14.01 -29.48 16.13
CA LEU A 18 12.63 -29.12 15.89
C LEU A 18 12.53 -27.61 15.66
N GLN A 19 11.78 -27.20 14.65
CA GLN A 19 11.34 -25.82 14.46
C GLN A 19 9.89 -25.69 14.90
N MET A 20 9.59 -24.68 15.72
CA MET A 20 8.24 -24.39 16.18
C MET A 20 8.02 -22.90 16.35
N THR A 21 6.76 -22.50 16.48
CA THR A 21 6.37 -21.13 16.78
C THR A 21 5.92 -21.04 18.23
N SER A 22 6.51 -20.11 18.98
CA SER A 22 6.11 -19.80 20.36
C SER A 22 4.67 -19.26 20.43
N PRO A 23 4.02 -19.26 21.60
CA PRO A 23 2.76 -18.55 21.81
C PRO A 23 2.82 -17.06 21.42
N SER A 24 4.01 -16.45 21.50
CA SER A 24 4.30 -15.08 21.08
C SER A 24 4.67 -14.93 19.58
N GLY A 25 4.48 -15.95 18.74
CA GLY A 25 4.75 -15.86 17.30
C GLY A 25 6.23 -15.99 16.88
N GLN A 26 7.17 -15.96 17.82
CA GLN A 26 8.61 -16.14 17.56
C GLN A 26 8.94 -17.59 17.15
N LYS A 27 9.77 -17.78 16.12
CA LYS A 27 10.32 -19.09 15.74
C LYS A 27 11.38 -19.54 16.76
N ILE A 28 11.21 -20.73 17.32
CA ILE A 28 12.12 -21.38 18.25
C ILE A 28 12.71 -22.61 17.57
N GLN A 29 14.02 -22.78 17.70
CA GLN A 29 14.71 -24.01 17.33
C GLN A 29 15.23 -24.69 18.59
N CYS A 30 14.94 -25.98 18.75
CA CYS A 30 15.46 -26.75 19.88
C CYS A 30 15.76 -28.20 19.46
N PRO A 31 16.86 -28.80 19.95
CA PRO A 31 17.12 -30.22 19.78
C PRO A 31 16.14 -31.06 20.61
N VAL A 32 15.72 -32.21 20.09
CA VAL A 32 15.01 -33.23 20.88
C VAL A 32 15.95 -33.74 21.99
N PRO A 33 15.60 -33.61 23.29
CA PRO A 33 16.44 -34.08 24.37
C PRO A 33 16.60 -35.60 24.37
N ALA A 34 17.76 -36.09 24.79
CA ALA A 34 17.96 -37.51 25.02
C ALA A 34 17.01 -38.03 26.10
N GLY A 35 16.34 -39.16 25.84
CA GLY A 35 15.44 -39.82 26.80
C GLY A 35 13.96 -39.41 26.73
N VAL A 36 13.57 -38.48 25.86
CA VAL A 36 12.15 -38.16 25.62
C VAL A 36 11.63 -38.97 24.43
N PRO A 37 10.71 -39.94 24.63
CA PRO A 37 10.22 -40.77 23.54
C PRO A 37 9.30 -39.99 22.59
N PRO A 38 9.09 -40.47 21.35
CA PRO A 38 8.06 -39.93 20.46
C PRO A 38 6.69 -39.86 21.16
N GLY A 39 6.03 -38.70 21.06
CA GLY A 39 4.79 -38.41 21.78
C GLY A 39 4.97 -37.85 23.20
N GLY A 40 6.17 -37.96 23.78
CA GLY A 40 6.55 -37.32 25.04
C GLY A 40 6.64 -35.80 24.94
N THR A 41 6.73 -35.11 26.07
CA THR A 41 6.82 -33.64 26.10
C THR A 41 8.02 -33.15 26.90
N PHE A 42 8.58 -31.99 26.52
CA PHE A 42 9.68 -31.33 27.23
C PHE A 42 9.54 -29.81 27.20
N GLN A 43 10.19 -29.11 28.13
CA GLN A 43 10.16 -27.65 28.23
C GLN A 43 11.31 -27.00 27.48
N VAL A 44 11.01 -25.94 26.74
CA VAL A 44 12.02 -25.10 26.09
C VAL A 44 11.93 -23.68 26.61
N LYS A 45 13.03 -23.16 27.15
CA LYS A 45 13.17 -21.76 27.53
C LYS A 45 13.56 -20.93 26.32
N TYR A 46 12.88 -19.83 26.08
CA TYR A 46 13.22 -18.87 25.03
C TYR A 46 13.29 -17.44 25.58
N LYS A 47 14.15 -16.62 24.96
CA LYS A 47 14.14 -15.17 25.19
C LYS A 47 12.91 -14.62 24.49
N LEU A 48 12.03 -13.98 25.26
CA LEU A 48 11.00 -13.10 24.70
C LEU A 48 11.71 -12.09 23.80
N GLY A 49 11.29 -11.98 22.54
CA GLY A 49 11.55 -10.78 21.75
C GLY A 49 11.01 -9.54 22.49
N PRO A 50 11.33 -8.31 22.04
CA PRO A 50 10.69 -7.11 22.57
C PRO A 50 9.17 -7.32 22.63
N LYS A 51 8.54 -7.05 23.79
CA LYS A 51 7.09 -7.20 24.01
C LYS A 51 6.28 -6.08 23.33
N GLY A 52 6.66 -5.71 22.12
CA GLY A 52 6.09 -4.60 21.39
C GLY A 52 6.78 -4.43 20.04
N PRO A 53 6.20 -3.62 19.15
CA PRO A 53 6.79 -3.37 17.85
C PRO A 53 8.18 -2.76 17.98
N THR A 54 9.07 -3.11 17.05
CA THR A 54 10.32 -2.38 16.89
C THR A 54 9.99 -0.95 16.45
N ILE A 55 10.48 0.04 17.19
CA ILE A 55 10.36 1.45 16.81
C ILE A 55 11.59 1.82 16.00
N ILE A 56 11.38 2.27 14.77
CA ILE A 56 12.41 2.64 13.80
C ILE A 56 12.31 4.15 13.55
N ASP A 57 13.44 4.84 13.48
CA ASP A 57 13.45 6.26 13.15
C ASP A 57 13.57 6.47 11.64
N GLU A 58 12.46 6.79 10.97
CA GLU A 58 12.45 7.02 9.52
C GLU A 58 13.29 8.23 9.13
N ARG A 59 13.49 9.19 10.05
CA ARG A 59 14.35 10.37 9.82
C ARG A 59 15.83 10.01 9.63
N SER A 60 16.21 8.77 9.95
CA SER A 60 17.56 8.24 9.72
C SER A 60 17.69 7.46 8.41
N ARG A 61 16.60 7.32 7.63
CA ARG A 61 16.60 6.64 6.34
C ARG A 61 16.93 7.60 5.20
N GLY A 62 17.52 7.05 4.14
CA GLY A 62 18.11 7.82 3.05
C GLY A 62 19.42 8.49 3.44
N LYS A 63 20.12 9.02 2.45
CA LYS A 63 21.38 9.76 2.63
C LYS A 63 21.26 11.09 1.93
N ALA A 64 21.60 12.16 2.66
CA ALA A 64 21.54 13.51 2.11
C ALA A 64 22.42 13.65 0.87
N VAL A 65 21.84 14.18 -0.21
CA VAL A 65 22.55 14.54 -1.45
C VAL A 65 22.38 16.02 -1.78
N ALA A 66 23.11 16.52 -2.78
CA ALA A 66 22.95 17.89 -3.24
C ALA A 66 21.54 18.09 -3.84
N ALA A 67 20.79 19.08 -3.36
CA ALA A 67 19.43 19.33 -3.84
C ALA A 67 19.38 19.61 -5.36
N THR A 68 20.45 20.16 -5.93
CA THR A 68 20.55 20.49 -7.37
C THR A 68 20.61 19.27 -8.29
N ILE A 69 20.90 18.08 -7.75
CA ILE A 69 20.91 16.86 -8.57
C ILE A 69 19.57 16.12 -8.52
N LEU A 70 18.69 16.45 -7.58
CA LEU A 70 17.43 15.74 -7.40
C LEU A 70 16.41 16.16 -8.48
N PRO A 71 15.64 15.21 -9.04
CA PRO A 71 14.60 15.54 -10.02
C PRO A 71 13.56 16.51 -9.48
N ALA A 72 13.27 17.57 -10.23
CA ALA A 72 12.43 18.67 -9.74
C ALA A 72 10.95 18.26 -9.54
N TYR A 73 10.49 17.22 -10.24
CA TYR A 73 9.11 16.73 -10.15
C TYR A 73 8.85 15.80 -8.97
N TRP A 74 9.89 15.36 -8.27
CA TRP A 74 9.75 14.48 -7.11
C TRP A 74 8.97 15.16 -5.99
N ALA A 75 8.07 14.40 -5.36
CA ALA A 75 7.24 14.91 -4.28
C ALA A 75 8.09 15.34 -3.07
N ASN A 76 9.15 14.56 -2.77
CA ASN A 76 10.04 14.87 -1.67
C ASN A 76 10.83 16.18 -1.86
N VAL A 77 11.12 16.58 -3.10
CA VAL A 77 11.90 17.79 -3.42
C VAL A 77 11.09 19.08 -3.25
N LYS A 78 9.76 18.99 -3.28
CA LYS A 78 8.86 20.14 -3.08
C LYS A 78 8.91 20.70 -1.66
N VAL A 79 9.54 19.98 -0.74
CA VAL A 79 9.67 20.35 0.68
C VAL A 79 11.06 20.92 0.90
N PRO A 80 11.18 22.15 1.44
CA PRO A 80 12.48 22.75 1.73
C PRO A 80 13.33 21.84 2.62
N ASP A 81 14.64 21.79 2.34
CA ASP A 81 15.65 21.03 3.09
C ASP A 81 15.43 19.50 3.18
N ASN A 82 14.50 18.94 2.39
CA ASN A 82 14.27 17.49 2.32
C ASN A 82 15.13 16.86 1.22
N ASN A 83 16.37 16.51 1.57
CA ASN A 83 17.35 15.92 0.63
C ASN A 83 17.82 14.52 1.01
N ALA A 84 17.21 13.91 2.04
CA ALA A 84 17.47 12.54 2.50
C ALA A 84 16.13 11.81 2.69
N PHE A 85 15.82 10.89 1.79
CA PHE A 85 14.56 10.15 1.74
C PHE A 85 14.71 8.86 0.90
N ASP A 86 13.88 7.85 1.19
CA ASP A 86 13.80 6.53 0.54
C ASP A 86 12.33 6.08 0.36
N GLN A 87 11.51 6.94 -0.26
CA GLN A 87 10.06 6.73 -0.33
C GLN A 87 9.60 6.22 -1.68
N MET A 88 8.59 5.35 -1.66
CA MET A 88 7.83 4.98 -2.84
C MET A 88 6.43 5.56 -2.77
N ILE A 89 5.98 6.12 -3.89
CA ILE A 89 4.76 6.91 -3.97
C ILE A 89 3.95 6.47 -5.18
N TYR A 90 2.63 6.51 -5.08
CA TYR A 90 1.80 6.31 -6.27
C TYR A 90 1.86 7.53 -7.19
N VAL A 91 2.15 7.27 -8.46
CA VAL A 91 2.01 8.29 -9.51
C VAL A 91 0.54 8.62 -9.70
N ASP A 92 0.24 9.91 -9.89
CA ASP A 92 -1.12 10.38 -10.13
C ASP A 92 -1.75 9.59 -11.29
N ARG A 93 -3.02 9.21 -11.12
CA ARG A 93 -3.76 8.41 -12.10
C ARG A 93 -3.84 9.10 -13.47
N GLN A 94 -3.91 10.42 -13.51
CA GLN A 94 -3.95 11.17 -14.77
C GLN A 94 -2.68 10.94 -15.61
N LYS A 95 -1.55 10.67 -14.96
CA LYS A 95 -0.26 10.40 -15.61
C LYS A 95 -0.12 8.95 -16.09
N HIS A 96 -1.02 8.04 -15.70
CA HIS A 96 -0.94 6.62 -16.12
C HIS A 96 -1.07 6.44 -17.64
N GLU A 97 -1.67 7.41 -18.34
CA GLU A 97 -1.81 7.33 -19.80
C GLU A 97 -0.46 7.38 -20.52
N LYS A 98 0.50 8.15 -20.00
CA LYS A 98 1.86 8.18 -20.56
C LYS A 98 2.57 6.82 -20.42
N PHE A 99 2.26 6.07 -19.36
CA PHE A 99 2.75 4.70 -19.20
C PHE A 99 2.01 3.70 -20.12
N ASN A 100 0.72 3.92 -20.43
CA ASN A 100 0.04 3.15 -21.47
C ASN A 100 0.69 3.41 -22.84
N GLU A 101 0.95 4.68 -23.18
CA GLU A 101 1.65 5.08 -24.41
C GLU A 101 3.03 4.41 -24.51
N LEU A 102 3.81 4.39 -23.41
CA LEU A 102 5.08 3.66 -23.36
C LEU A 102 4.90 2.16 -23.62
N LEU A 103 3.91 1.51 -23.00
CA LEU A 103 3.64 0.09 -23.23
C LEU A 103 3.21 -0.19 -24.67
N GLU A 104 2.41 0.68 -25.28
CA GLU A 104 1.92 0.55 -26.66
C GLU A 104 3.06 0.75 -27.67
N ASN A 105 3.86 1.80 -27.53
CA ASN A 105 4.98 2.09 -28.44
C ASN A 105 6.12 1.06 -28.32
N THR A 106 6.32 0.50 -27.13
CA THR A 106 7.36 -0.52 -26.91
C THR A 106 6.83 -1.95 -27.08
N TYR A 107 5.56 -2.12 -27.46
CA TYR A 107 5.00 -3.44 -27.74
C TYR A 107 5.48 -3.96 -29.10
N ARG A 108 5.88 -5.24 -29.12
CA ARG A 108 6.17 -5.97 -30.35
C ARG A 108 5.51 -7.34 -30.31
N ALA A 109 4.79 -7.69 -31.37
CA ALA A 109 4.09 -8.97 -31.51
C ALA A 109 5.05 -10.15 -31.82
N LYS A 110 6.07 -10.35 -30.98
CA LYS A 110 7.07 -11.41 -31.08
C LYS A 110 7.27 -12.09 -29.72
N ALA A 111 7.59 -13.37 -29.76
CA ALA A 111 8.00 -14.14 -28.60
C ALA A 111 9.37 -14.76 -28.85
N THR A 112 10.11 -15.03 -27.79
CA THR A 112 11.32 -15.84 -27.81
C THR A 112 11.06 -17.20 -27.18
N GLN A 113 12.11 -18.01 -27.07
CA GLN A 113 12.08 -19.28 -26.35
C GLN A 113 11.82 -19.14 -24.83
N ASP A 114 11.96 -17.92 -24.29
CA ASP A 114 11.84 -17.67 -22.85
C ASP A 114 10.38 -17.52 -22.42
N ARG A 115 9.48 -17.14 -23.34
CA ARG A 115 8.04 -17.08 -23.05
C ARG A 115 7.49 -18.47 -22.76
N LYS A 116 7.02 -18.65 -21.53
CA LYS A 116 6.42 -19.91 -21.08
C LYS A 116 5.15 -20.21 -21.87
N CYS A 117 4.98 -21.48 -22.25
CA CYS A 117 3.74 -21.93 -22.88
C CYS A 117 2.57 -21.73 -21.89
N PRO A 118 1.49 -21.01 -22.26
CA PRO A 118 0.37 -20.76 -21.36
C PRO A 118 -0.39 -22.05 -21.00
N ARG A 119 -0.20 -23.12 -21.77
CA ARG A 119 -0.78 -24.45 -21.50
C ARG A 119 0.15 -25.36 -20.70
N GLY A 120 1.39 -24.95 -20.44
CA GLY A 120 2.41 -25.80 -19.81
C GLY A 120 2.82 -27.05 -20.59
N ALA A 121 2.31 -27.24 -21.82
CA ALA A 121 2.43 -28.50 -22.56
C ALA A 121 3.54 -28.52 -23.62
N CYS A 122 4.03 -27.35 -24.04
CA CYS A 122 5.04 -27.27 -25.10
C CYS A 122 6.44 -27.12 -24.51
N PRO A 123 7.48 -27.77 -25.09
CA PRO A 123 8.86 -27.53 -24.71
C PRO A 123 9.30 -26.10 -25.09
N LYS A 124 10.46 -25.67 -24.57
CA LYS A 124 11.11 -24.43 -25.00
C LYS A 124 11.51 -24.56 -26.47
N THR A 125 11.05 -23.61 -27.29
CA THR A 125 11.28 -23.60 -28.74
C THR A 125 11.83 -22.25 -29.17
N PRO A 126 12.90 -22.17 -29.98
CA PRO A 126 13.34 -20.92 -30.59
C PRO A 126 12.18 -20.18 -31.27
N GLY A 127 12.00 -18.90 -30.94
CA GLY A 127 10.86 -18.08 -31.43
C GLY A 127 9.52 -18.31 -30.72
N GLY A 128 9.50 -19.14 -29.68
CA GLY A 128 8.30 -19.49 -28.92
C GLY A 128 7.48 -20.62 -29.55
N CYS A 129 6.74 -21.38 -28.74
CA CYS A 129 5.86 -22.44 -29.24
C CYS A 129 4.62 -21.86 -29.97
N PRO A 130 3.85 -22.67 -30.73
CA PRO A 130 2.63 -22.21 -31.39
C PRO A 130 1.58 -21.59 -30.44
N CYS A 131 1.58 -21.96 -29.15
CA CYS A 131 0.64 -21.44 -28.16
C CYS A 131 0.94 -20.01 -27.69
N VAL A 132 2.12 -19.47 -27.99
CA VAL A 132 2.56 -18.11 -27.61
C VAL A 132 2.70 -17.19 -28.81
N GLN A 133 2.13 -17.57 -29.95
CA GLN A 133 2.11 -16.74 -31.15
C GLN A 133 0.89 -15.80 -31.15
N PRO A 134 0.93 -14.68 -31.89
CA PRO A 134 -0.24 -13.84 -32.12
C PRO A 134 -1.43 -14.65 -32.66
N GLY A 135 -2.64 -14.37 -32.15
CA GLY A 135 -3.88 -15.04 -32.57
C GLY A 135 -4.13 -16.42 -31.95
N ALA A 136 -3.18 -17.01 -31.22
CA ALA A 136 -3.45 -18.21 -30.40
C ALA A 136 -4.31 -17.87 -29.18
N SER A 137 -4.87 -18.90 -28.51
CA SER A 137 -5.67 -18.74 -27.29
C SER A 137 -5.03 -19.49 -26.10
N PRO A 138 -4.69 -18.79 -24.99
CA PRO A 138 -4.74 -17.32 -24.82
C PRO A 138 -3.70 -16.56 -25.67
N GLY A 139 -2.67 -17.26 -26.18
CA GLY A 139 -1.71 -16.69 -27.13
C GLY A 139 -0.73 -15.67 -26.54
N LEU A 140 0.01 -15.01 -27.43
CA LEU A 140 0.70 -13.77 -27.07
C LEU A 140 -0.34 -12.71 -26.66
N PRO A 141 -0.15 -11.98 -25.55
CA PRO A 141 -0.97 -10.81 -25.24
C PRO A 141 -0.97 -9.86 -26.43
N THR A 142 -2.12 -9.31 -26.78
CA THR A 142 -2.28 -8.30 -27.84
C THR A 142 -1.92 -6.90 -27.36
N GLY A 143 -1.76 -6.72 -26.05
CA GLY A 143 -1.34 -5.47 -25.43
C GLY A 143 -1.30 -5.60 -23.91
N PHE A 144 -1.03 -4.49 -23.25
CA PHE A 144 -0.92 -4.38 -21.80
C PHE A 144 -1.72 -3.16 -21.33
N LYS A 145 -2.37 -3.26 -20.18
CA LYS A 145 -3.05 -2.10 -19.58
C LYS A 145 -2.51 -1.83 -18.19
N VAL A 146 -2.04 -0.60 -17.97
CA VAL A 146 -1.58 -0.12 -16.66
C VAL A 146 -2.72 -0.23 -15.65
N ARG A 147 -2.40 -0.76 -14.48
CA ARG A 147 -3.30 -0.86 -13.31
C ARG A 147 -2.88 0.09 -12.21
N ARG A 148 -1.56 0.24 -12.03
CA ARG A 148 -0.97 1.14 -11.04
C ARG A 148 0.48 1.45 -11.39
N VAL A 149 0.93 2.65 -11.08
CA VAL A 149 2.34 3.03 -11.20
C VAL A 149 2.84 3.54 -9.85
N VAL A 150 4.00 3.04 -9.46
CA VAL A 150 4.75 3.47 -8.28
C VAL A 150 6.01 4.18 -8.77
N ARG A 151 6.28 5.38 -8.25
CA ARG A 151 7.57 6.07 -8.41
C ARG A 151 8.45 5.78 -7.20
N VAL A 152 9.72 5.53 -7.48
CA VAL A 152 10.78 5.41 -6.48
C VAL A 152 11.46 6.77 -6.35
N GLU A 153 11.44 7.33 -5.15
CA GLU A 153 12.18 8.52 -4.77
C GLU A 153 13.19 8.13 -3.69
N ASP A 154 14.39 7.75 -4.12
CA ASP A 154 15.49 7.38 -3.23
C ASP A 154 16.69 8.29 -3.51
N SER A 155 16.89 9.23 -2.59
CA SER A 155 17.99 10.21 -2.62
C SER A 155 19.38 9.57 -2.70
N GLU A 156 19.62 8.47 -1.99
CA GLU A 156 20.94 7.83 -1.95
C GLU A 156 21.21 7.05 -3.23
N MET A 157 20.22 6.28 -3.69
CA MET A 157 20.30 5.51 -4.94
C MET A 157 20.46 6.44 -6.14
N TRP A 158 19.73 7.54 -6.17
CA TRP A 158 19.89 8.56 -7.21
C TRP A 158 21.25 9.25 -7.16
N GLY A 159 21.74 9.57 -5.97
CA GLY A 159 23.09 10.13 -5.80
C GLY A 159 24.17 9.22 -6.40
N ARG A 160 24.13 7.91 -6.07
CA ARG A 160 25.04 6.93 -6.66
C ARG A 160 24.91 6.83 -8.18
N TYR A 161 23.68 6.90 -8.69
CA TYR A 161 23.41 6.91 -10.12
C TYR A 161 24.05 8.10 -10.84
N VAL A 162 23.86 9.31 -10.31
CA VAL A 162 24.45 10.53 -10.87
C VAL A 162 25.98 10.48 -10.79
N ASP A 163 26.54 10.02 -9.67
CA ASP A 163 27.99 9.87 -9.49
C ASP A 163 28.58 8.90 -10.52
N GLN A 164 27.93 7.75 -10.73
CA GLN A 164 28.37 6.75 -11.68
C GLN A 164 28.25 7.23 -13.14
N ARG A 165 27.18 7.95 -13.49
CA ARG A 165 27.05 8.61 -14.80
C ARG A 165 28.20 9.59 -15.05
N ASN A 166 28.47 10.46 -14.07
CA ASN A 166 29.56 11.43 -14.17
C ASN A 166 30.93 10.73 -14.28
N ALA A 167 31.12 9.61 -13.59
CA ALA A 167 32.33 8.79 -13.69
C ALA A 167 32.49 8.14 -15.08
N ILE A 168 31.40 7.71 -15.72
CA ILE A 168 31.41 7.22 -17.11
C ILE A 168 31.79 8.36 -18.06
N ALA A 169 31.17 9.54 -17.91
CA ALA A 169 31.48 10.72 -18.72
C ALA A 169 32.98 11.08 -18.67
N GLN A 170 33.56 11.12 -17.45
CA GLN A 170 34.98 11.38 -17.25
C GLN A 170 35.87 10.30 -17.88
N ARG A 171 35.52 9.02 -17.71
CA ARG A 171 36.28 7.89 -18.29
C ARG A 171 36.29 7.92 -19.81
N ARG A 172 35.18 8.33 -20.43
CA ARG A 172 34.98 8.33 -21.88
C ARG A 172 35.26 9.67 -22.55
N ALA A 173 35.65 10.71 -21.80
CA ALA A 173 35.86 12.06 -22.33
C ALA A 173 36.79 12.11 -23.56
N ALA A 174 37.86 11.30 -23.59
CA ALA A 174 38.79 11.23 -24.71
C ALA A 174 38.28 10.39 -25.91
N GLU A 175 37.20 9.64 -25.72
CA GLU A 175 36.56 8.78 -26.73
C GLU A 175 35.29 9.41 -27.32
N MET A 176 34.93 10.63 -26.89
CA MET A 176 33.72 11.32 -27.36
C MET A 176 33.84 11.80 -28.82
N PRO A 177 32.76 11.73 -29.62
CA PRO A 177 31.49 11.07 -29.30
C PRO A 177 31.65 9.53 -29.29
N ILE A 178 31.13 8.89 -28.25
CA ILE A 178 31.07 7.42 -28.19
C ILE A 178 30.00 6.88 -29.15
N GLN A 179 30.13 5.60 -29.52
CA GLN A 179 29.16 4.91 -30.37
C GLN A 179 27.74 5.07 -29.80
N GLN A 180 26.84 5.59 -30.63
CA GLN A 180 25.43 5.72 -30.34
C GLN A 180 24.65 4.48 -30.80
N LEU A 181 23.52 4.22 -30.16
CA LEU A 181 22.62 3.15 -30.55
C LEU A 181 21.86 3.53 -31.84
N ASP A 182 21.95 2.71 -32.87
CA ASP A 182 21.27 2.92 -34.16
C ASP A 182 20.49 1.65 -34.58
N PRO A 183 19.15 1.71 -34.72
CA PRO A 183 18.29 2.86 -34.39
C PRO A 183 18.27 3.14 -32.87
N PRO A 184 17.88 4.34 -32.42
CA PRO A 184 17.73 4.64 -30.99
C PRO A 184 16.81 3.66 -30.26
N ALA A 185 16.86 3.65 -28.93
CA ALA A 185 15.98 2.80 -28.13
C ALA A 185 14.53 3.27 -28.31
N VAL A 186 13.59 2.33 -28.44
CA VAL A 186 12.18 2.67 -28.77
C VAL A 186 11.49 3.54 -27.71
N SER A 187 11.92 3.45 -26.46
CA SER A 187 11.45 4.30 -25.36
C SER A 187 11.90 5.76 -25.46
N ASN A 188 12.99 6.05 -26.18
CA ASN A 188 13.58 7.39 -26.21
C ASN A 188 12.64 8.44 -26.80
N GLU A 189 11.87 8.09 -27.83
CA GLU A 189 10.95 9.02 -28.49
C GLU A 189 9.84 9.47 -27.53
N VAL A 190 9.17 8.53 -26.87
CA VAL A 190 8.08 8.82 -25.93
C VAL A 190 8.58 9.64 -24.73
N VAL A 191 9.76 9.30 -24.19
CA VAL A 191 10.36 10.03 -23.07
C VAL A 191 10.77 11.45 -23.50
N SER A 192 11.45 11.59 -24.64
CA SER A 192 11.92 12.90 -25.11
C SER A 192 10.76 13.84 -25.44
N GLN A 193 9.68 13.31 -26.03
CA GLN A 193 8.48 14.07 -26.32
C GLN A 193 7.80 14.55 -25.03
N GLU A 194 7.70 13.71 -24.00
CA GLU A 194 7.10 14.11 -22.72
C GLU A 194 7.88 15.23 -22.02
N VAL A 195 9.21 15.12 -21.99
CA VAL A 195 10.06 16.17 -21.42
C VAL A 195 9.89 17.49 -22.18
N ALA A 196 9.83 17.44 -23.51
CA ALA A 196 9.64 18.62 -24.35
C ALA A 196 8.26 19.27 -24.16
N ASP A 197 7.20 18.47 -24.02
CA ASP A 197 5.83 18.96 -23.77
C ASP A 197 5.72 19.68 -22.41
N ASP A 198 6.43 19.17 -21.40
CA ASP A 198 6.48 19.78 -20.07
C ASP A 198 7.26 21.10 -20.04
N ASP A 199 8.43 21.17 -20.69
CA ASP A 199 9.20 22.41 -20.85
C ASP A 199 8.38 23.54 -21.53
N ALA A 200 7.39 23.18 -22.34
CA ALA A 200 6.46 24.11 -22.99
C ALA A 200 5.31 24.60 -22.08
N GLY A 201 5.32 24.26 -20.78
CA GLY A 201 4.30 24.64 -19.80
C GLY A 201 3.30 23.53 -19.46
N GLY A 202 3.59 22.28 -19.82
CA GLY A 202 2.95 21.13 -19.20
C GLY A 202 3.31 21.11 -17.71
N ASN A 203 2.36 20.80 -16.83
CA ASN A 203 2.58 20.82 -15.37
C ASN A 203 2.69 19.39 -14.82
N SER A 204 3.30 18.47 -15.59
CA SER A 204 3.11 17.03 -15.42
C SER A 204 4.37 16.18 -15.61
N ARG A 205 5.57 16.76 -15.51
CA ARG A 205 6.84 16.05 -15.65
C ARG A 205 6.86 14.75 -14.88
N ILE A 206 7.22 13.67 -15.59
CA ILE A 206 7.50 12.37 -15.00
C ILE A 206 8.89 11.82 -15.36
N PHE A 207 9.65 12.48 -16.23
CA PHE A 207 11.02 12.08 -16.53
C PHE A 207 11.98 13.26 -16.43
N GLU A 208 13.22 13.00 -15.99
CA GLU A 208 14.32 13.94 -16.18
C GLU A 208 14.91 13.82 -17.60
N PRO A 209 15.40 14.92 -18.20
CA PRO A 209 16.09 14.89 -19.49
C PRO A 209 17.26 13.90 -19.51
N LEU A 210 17.31 13.07 -20.54
CA LEU A 210 18.36 12.05 -20.72
C LEU A 210 19.66 12.66 -21.25
N ASP A 211 20.79 12.20 -20.73
CA ASP A 211 22.11 12.44 -21.33
C ASP A 211 22.34 11.47 -22.50
N LEU A 212 21.84 11.86 -23.67
CA LEU A 212 21.92 11.05 -24.89
C LEU A 212 23.37 10.82 -25.34
N GLU A 213 24.31 11.73 -25.05
CA GLU A 213 25.72 11.56 -25.40
C GLU A 213 26.36 10.38 -24.66
N LEU A 214 25.86 10.04 -23.47
CA LEU A 214 26.28 8.89 -22.67
C LEU A 214 25.42 7.64 -22.88
N ASN A 215 24.56 7.61 -23.90
CA ASN A 215 23.58 6.54 -24.11
C ASN A 215 22.71 6.33 -22.86
N GLU A 216 22.26 7.41 -22.23
CA GLU A 216 21.29 7.35 -21.14
C GLU A 216 19.87 7.12 -21.70
N MET A 217 19.11 6.18 -21.12
CA MET A 217 17.79 5.79 -21.65
C MET A 217 16.92 5.13 -20.58
N TYR A 218 15.62 5.03 -20.84
CA TYR A 218 14.71 4.21 -20.03
C TYR A 218 14.49 2.84 -20.66
N LEU A 219 14.69 1.76 -19.90
CA LEU A 219 14.49 0.39 -20.37
C LEU A 219 13.62 -0.42 -19.40
N TRP A 220 12.99 -1.47 -19.92
CA TRP A 220 12.12 -2.35 -19.16
C TRP A 220 12.89 -3.52 -18.54
N HIS A 221 12.54 -3.85 -17.30
CA HIS A 221 12.94 -5.08 -16.62
C HIS A 221 11.71 -5.80 -16.07
N GLY A 222 11.45 -7.03 -16.51
CA GLY A 222 10.27 -7.80 -16.09
C GLY A 222 10.58 -8.79 -14.97
N THR A 223 9.71 -8.83 -13.97
CA THR A 223 9.80 -9.77 -12.84
C THR A 223 8.42 -9.92 -12.18
N ASN A 224 8.31 -10.64 -11.06
CA ASN A 224 7.06 -10.67 -10.29
C ASN A 224 6.91 -9.41 -9.42
N VAL A 225 5.68 -9.06 -9.06
CA VAL A 225 5.35 -7.82 -8.32
C VAL A 225 6.21 -7.65 -7.06
N ARG A 226 6.36 -8.70 -6.25
CA ARG A 226 7.12 -8.64 -5.00
C ARG A 226 8.61 -8.39 -5.24
N SER A 227 9.19 -9.06 -6.23
CA SER A 227 10.59 -8.83 -6.62
C SER A 227 10.80 -7.43 -7.20
N ALA A 228 9.85 -6.91 -7.96
CA ALA A 228 9.93 -5.54 -8.48
C ALA A 228 9.94 -4.51 -7.33
N LEU A 229 9.06 -4.68 -6.33
CA LEU A 229 9.04 -3.83 -5.14
C LEU A 229 10.32 -3.97 -4.31
N SER A 230 10.85 -5.18 -4.17
CA SER A 230 12.10 -5.43 -3.46
C SER A 230 13.30 -4.73 -4.14
N ILE A 231 13.39 -4.81 -5.48
CA ILE A 231 14.41 -4.08 -6.26
C ILE A 231 14.23 -2.57 -6.11
N ALA A 232 12.99 -2.08 -6.19
CA ALA A 232 12.67 -0.66 -6.00
C ALA A 232 13.08 -0.13 -4.60
N GLN A 233 13.05 -0.96 -3.57
CA GLN A 233 13.44 -0.58 -2.20
C GLN A 233 14.92 -0.77 -1.87
N SER A 234 15.59 -1.73 -2.51
CA SER A 234 16.92 -2.21 -2.08
C SER A 234 17.94 -2.31 -3.20
N ASP A 235 17.64 -1.74 -4.36
CA ASP A 235 18.46 -1.72 -5.56
C ASP A 235 18.63 -3.10 -6.24
N PHE A 236 19.23 -3.12 -7.43
CA PHE A 236 19.59 -4.34 -8.14
C PHE A 236 20.74 -5.07 -7.45
N ARG A 237 20.51 -6.34 -7.10
CA ARG A 237 21.52 -7.24 -6.56
C ARG A 237 22.27 -7.96 -7.69
N ILE A 238 23.17 -7.24 -8.35
CA ILE A 238 23.98 -7.76 -9.47
C ILE A 238 24.83 -8.97 -9.04
N ASP A 239 25.22 -9.03 -7.76
CA ASP A 239 25.94 -10.15 -7.16
C ASP A 239 25.16 -11.48 -7.19
N LEU A 240 23.84 -11.42 -7.37
CA LEU A 240 22.96 -12.58 -7.50
C LEU A 240 22.57 -12.89 -8.95
N ALA A 241 23.08 -12.15 -9.93
CA ALA A 241 22.76 -12.35 -11.35
C ALA A 241 23.11 -13.77 -11.82
N GLY A 242 22.26 -14.34 -12.69
CA GLY A 242 22.43 -15.70 -13.24
C GLY A 242 22.00 -16.84 -12.31
N SER A 243 21.48 -16.55 -11.12
CA SER A 243 20.97 -17.57 -10.19
C SER A 243 19.64 -18.22 -10.60
N SER A 244 18.89 -17.62 -11.52
CA SER A 244 17.52 -18.00 -11.87
C SER A 244 17.25 -18.19 -13.38
N THR A 245 18.01 -17.52 -14.26
CA THR A 245 17.87 -17.57 -15.72
C THR A 245 19.23 -17.65 -16.42
N GLY A 246 19.27 -18.21 -17.63
CA GLY A 246 20.51 -18.34 -18.41
C GLY A 246 21.05 -16.98 -18.87
N THR A 247 22.37 -16.81 -18.82
CA THR A 247 23.06 -15.53 -19.06
C THR A 247 23.73 -15.49 -20.44
N MET A 248 22.99 -15.06 -21.47
CA MET A 248 23.53 -15.01 -22.85
C MET A 248 24.71 -14.05 -23.02
N TYR A 249 24.81 -13.04 -22.16
CA TYR A 249 25.81 -11.96 -22.22
C TYR A 249 26.55 -11.79 -20.86
N GLY A 250 26.66 -12.86 -20.08
CA GLY A 250 27.30 -12.83 -18.76
C GLY A 250 26.40 -12.38 -17.61
N LEU A 251 26.98 -12.33 -16.40
CA LEU A 251 26.27 -12.08 -15.15
C LEU A 251 26.06 -10.57 -14.92
N GLY A 252 24.87 -10.06 -15.23
CA GLY A 252 24.47 -8.67 -15.04
C GLY A 252 22.96 -8.52 -14.95
N ALA A 253 22.47 -7.28 -14.79
CA ALA A 253 21.04 -6.97 -14.90
C ALA A 253 20.66 -6.81 -16.37
N TYR A 254 19.62 -7.55 -16.79
CA TYR A 254 19.13 -7.58 -18.17
C TYR A 254 17.92 -6.66 -18.33
N PHE A 255 17.92 -5.88 -19.41
CA PHE A 255 16.87 -4.96 -19.77
C PHE A 255 16.47 -5.13 -21.23
N ALA A 256 15.29 -4.65 -21.59
CA ALA A 256 14.79 -4.62 -22.96
C ALA A 256 14.13 -3.27 -23.27
N GLU A 257 14.31 -2.80 -24.50
CA GLU A 257 13.56 -1.64 -25.00
C GLU A 257 12.09 -1.97 -25.32
N HIS A 258 11.78 -3.25 -25.54
CA HIS A 258 10.43 -3.72 -25.82
C HIS A 258 9.80 -4.35 -24.57
N CYS A 259 8.65 -3.83 -24.14
CA CYS A 259 7.92 -4.33 -22.98
C CYS A 259 7.51 -5.80 -23.17
N THR A 260 7.24 -6.26 -24.40
CA THR A 260 6.88 -7.66 -24.68
C THR A 260 8.03 -8.64 -24.37
N LYS A 261 9.30 -8.22 -24.51
CA LYS A 261 10.45 -9.04 -24.12
C LYS A 261 10.61 -9.09 -22.61
N ALA A 262 10.49 -7.94 -21.94
CA ALA A 262 10.52 -7.89 -20.48
C ALA A 262 9.39 -8.74 -19.86
N ASP A 263 8.17 -8.68 -20.43
CA ASP A 263 7.00 -9.47 -20.00
C ASP A 263 7.23 -10.99 -20.03
N GLU A 264 8.20 -11.51 -20.80
CA GLU A 264 8.54 -12.94 -20.78
C GLU A 264 9.10 -13.41 -19.44
N TYR A 265 9.67 -12.47 -18.68
CA TYR A 265 10.23 -12.70 -17.34
C TYR A 265 9.26 -12.28 -16.22
N ALA A 266 8.20 -11.56 -16.56
CA ALA A 266 7.15 -11.21 -15.61
C ALA A 266 6.25 -12.41 -15.30
N SER A 267 5.92 -12.58 -14.01
CA SER A 267 4.96 -13.58 -13.55
C SER A 267 4.00 -12.98 -12.52
N ASP A 268 2.77 -13.47 -12.53
CA ASP A 268 1.78 -13.15 -11.53
C ASP A 268 1.97 -13.99 -10.26
N GLU A 269 1.02 -13.88 -9.33
CA GLU A 269 0.96 -14.67 -8.09
C GLU A 269 -0.32 -15.53 -8.08
N PRO A 270 -0.33 -16.72 -8.72
CA PRO A 270 -1.51 -17.57 -8.77
C PRO A 270 -2.06 -17.91 -7.38
N GLY A 271 -3.35 -17.64 -7.15
CA GLY A 271 -4.03 -17.80 -5.86
C GLY A 271 -3.58 -16.81 -4.76
N GLY A 272 -2.75 -15.81 -5.09
CA GLY A 272 -2.27 -14.79 -4.18
C GLY A 272 -2.92 -13.42 -4.40
N TYR A 273 -2.32 -12.37 -3.83
CA TYR A 273 -2.93 -11.02 -3.92
C TYR A 273 -2.86 -10.46 -5.35
N TYR A 274 -1.75 -10.72 -6.04
CA TYR A 274 -1.43 -10.20 -7.36
C TYR A 274 -1.78 -11.18 -8.49
N GLU A 275 -2.76 -12.06 -8.29
CA GLU A 275 -3.23 -12.96 -9.34
C GLU A 275 -3.71 -12.16 -10.57
N GLY A 276 -3.22 -12.54 -11.77
CA GLY A 276 -3.53 -11.82 -13.02
C GLY A 276 -2.93 -10.42 -13.14
N VAL A 277 -2.05 -10.01 -12.23
CA VAL A 277 -1.31 -8.74 -12.26
C VAL A 277 0.18 -9.00 -12.34
N PHE A 278 0.83 -8.29 -13.26
CA PHE A 278 2.25 -8.42 -13.57
C PHE A 278 2.98 -7.11 -13.25
N ALA A 279 4.30 -7.13 -13.16
CA ALA A 279 5.12 -5.95 -12.94
C ALA A 279 6.26 -5.84 -13.95
N LEU A 280 6.45 -4.63 -14.48
CA LEU A 280 7.69 -4.20 -15.11
C LEU A 280 8.30 -3.08 -14.28
N LEU A 281 9.61 -3.08 -14.13
CA LEU A 281 10.37 -1.90 -13.75
C LEU A 281 10.70 -1.11 -15.03
N LEU A 282 10.48 0.20 -15.00
CA LEU A 282 11.02 1.13 -15.99
C LEU A 282 12.23 1.81 -15.34
N CYS A 283 13.42 1.45 -15.81
CA CYS A 283 14.66 1.88 -15.20
C CYS A 283 15.37 2.90 -16.09
N ARG A 284 15.83 3.98 -15.49
CA ARG A 284 16.81 4.89 -16.09
C ARG A 284 18.16 4.19 -16.07
N VAL A 285 18.84 4.08 -17.21
CA VAL A 285 20.15 3.42 -17.30
C VAL A 285 21.13 4.31 -18.03
N CYS A 286 22.41 4.26 -17.62
CA CYS A 286 23.51 4.92 -18.33
C CYS A 286 24.39 3.84 -18.97
N LEU A 287 24.25 3.61 -20.28
CA LEU A 287 24.99 2.55 -20.96
C LEU A 287 26.47 2.90 -21.19
N GLY A 288 26.80 4.18 -21.27
CA GLY A 288 28.16 4.62 -21.65
C GLY A 288 28.58 4.04 -22.99
N LYS A 289 29.85 3.65 -23.10
CA LYS A 289 30.36 2.93 -24.27
C LYS A 289 29.99 1.46 -24.15
N PHE A 290 29.10 0.97 -24.99
CA PHE A 290 28.63 -0.43 -24.91
C PHE A 290 29.42 -1.39 -25.82
N TYR A 291 29.57 -2.63 -25.38
CA TYR A 291 30.03 -3.74 -26.22
C TYR A 291 28.87 -4.25 -27.06
N TYR A 292 28.94 -4.08 -28.38
CA TYR A 292 27.91 -4.52 -29.31
C TYR A 292 28.19 -5.94 -29.83
N THR A 293 27.18 -6.81 -29.77
CA THR A 293 27.27 -8.15 -30.36
C THR A 293 25.94 -8.64 -30.92
N GLN A 294 25.97 -9.39 -32.02
CA GLN A 294 24.78 -10.03 -32.64
C GLN A 294 24.67 -11.52 -32.30
N VAL A 295 25.68 -12.05 -31.60
CA VAL A 295 25.80 -13.46 -31.23
C VAL A 295 25.84 -13.58 -29.72
N ARG A 296 25.47 -14.75 -29.21
CA ARG A 296 25.62 -15.05 -27.78
C ARG A 296 27.09 -14.97 -27.40
N ASP A 297 27.39 -14.30 -26.31
CA ASP A 297 28.74 -14.18 -25.77
C ASP A 297 28.68 -14.14 -24.25
N THR A 298 28.82 -15.31 -23.62
CA THR A 298 28.78 -15.44 -22.16
C THR A 298 29.92 -14.68 -21.46
N GLU A 299 30.98 -14.33 -22.19
CA GLU A 299 32.13 -13.58 -21.71
C GLU A 299 32.00 -12.07 -21.92
N ALA A 300 30.89 -11.56 -22.45
CA ALA A 300 30.69 -10.13 -22.70
C ALA A 300 30.97 -9.24 -21.46
N GLY A 301 30.62 -9.73 -20.26
CA GLY A 301 30.93 -9.03 -19.01
C GLY A 301 32.43 -8.86 -18.73
N SER A 302 33.29 -9.71 -19.29
CA SER A 302 34.75 -9.58 -19.19
C SER A 302 35.25 -8.34 -19.96
N HIS A 303 34.60 -7.96 -21.06
CA HIS A 303 34.92 -6.75 -21.83
C HIS A 303 34.58 -5.45 -21.08
N VAL A 304 33.55 -5.49 -20.23
CA VAL A 304 33.24 -4.38 -19.31
C VAL A 304 34.22 -4.34 -18.14
N ARG A 305 34.51 -5.50 -17.52
CA ARG A 305 35.47 -5.59 -16.41
C ARG A 305 36.88 -5.16 -16.79
N SER A 306 37.30 -5.34 -18.04
CA SER A 306 38.60 -4.87 -18.52
C SER A 306 38.68 -3.36 -18.75
N GLY A 307 37.55 -2.63 -18.62
CA GLY A 307 37.44 -1.19 -18.82
C GLY A 307 37.22 -0.76 -20.27
N GLY A 308 37.19 -1.70 -21.22
CA GLY A 308 36.98 -1.41 -22.65
C GLY A 308 35.58 -0.86 -22.95
N TYR A 309 34.60 -1.23 -22.13
CA TYR A 309 33.19 -0.88 -22.26
C TYR A 309 32.57 -0.66 -20.87
N ASP A 310 31.38 -0.06 -20.82
CA ASP A 310 30.62 0.20 -19.59
C ASP A 310 29.37 -0.69 -19.48
N SER A 311 28.89 -1.23 -20.60
CA SER A 311 27.72 -2.13 -20.69
C SER A 311 27.81 -3.04 -21.93
N THR A 312 26.81 -3.92 -22.14
CA THR A 312 26.69 -4.78 -23.33
C THR A 312 25.33 -4.58 -24.01
N VAL A 313 25.33 -4.52 -25.34
CA VAL A 313 24.13 -4.56 -26.19
C VAL A 313 24.16 -5.82 -27.05
N GLY A 314 23.26 -6.75 -26.74
CA GLY A 314 23.02 -7.97 -27.50
C GLY A 314 21.92 -7.76 -28.54
N ASP A 315 22.28 -7.59 -29.81
CA ASP A 315 21.36 -7.33 -30.91
C ASP A 315 20.94 -8.61 -31.64
N ARG A 316 19.94 -9.30 -31.06
CA ARG A 316 19.25 -10.42 -31.72
C ARG A 316 18.09 -9.95 -32.59
N LEU A 317 17.79 -8.65 -32.60
CA LEU A 317 16.83 -8.04 -33.51
C LEU A 317 17.36 -8.15 -34.94
N THR A 318 18.55 -7.63 -35.22
CA THR A 318 19.17 -7.68 -36.55
C THR A 318 19.44 -9.11 -37.01
N LYS A 319 19.84 -10.00 -36.08
CA LYS A 319 20.26 -11.36 -36.44
C LYS A 319 19.13 -12.40 -36.52
N ALA A 320 18.09 -12.26 -35.71
CA ALA A 320 17.07 -13.28 -35.52
C ALA A 320 15.64 -12.73 -35.53
N ASP A 321 15.44 -11.45 -35.87
CA ASP A 321 14.14 -10.77 -35.89
C ASP A 321 13.37 -10.93 -34.55
N THR A 322 14.11 -10.75 -33.45
CA THR A 322 13.58 -10.79 -32.08
C THR A 322 13.76 -9.45 -31.37
N PHE A 323 14.73 -9.34 -30.46
CA PHE A 323 14.87 -8.20 -29.54
C PHE A 323 16.33 -7.82 -29.36
N ARG A 324 16.59 -6.53 -29.06
CA ARG A 324 17.84 -6.11 -28.42
C ARG A 324 17.70 -6.27 -26.91
N GLU A 325 18.74 -6.81 -26.30
CA GLU A 325 18.85 -6.96 -24.85
C GLU A 325 20.06 -6.17 -24.36
N PHE A 326 19.90 -5.48 -23.23
CA PHE A 326 20.90 -4.58 -22.68
C PHE A 326 21.33 -5.12 -21.33
N VAL A 327 22.64 -5.21 -21.10
CA VAL A 327 23.18 -5.77 -19.85
C VAL A 327 24.11 -4.76 -19.18
N LEU A 328 23.75 -4.41 -17.94
CA LEU A 328 24.57 -3.59 -17.07
C LEU A 328 25.15 -4.45 -15.95
N TYR A 329 26.42 -4.18 -15.62
CA TYR A 329 27.20 -4.96 -14.65
C TYR A 329 27.51 -4.16 -13.36
N ASN A 330 27.01 -2.93 -13.28
CA ASN A 330 27.08 -2.09 -12.09
C ASN A 330 25.65 -1.61 -11.74
N ALA A 331 25.23 -1.83 -10.50
CA ALA A 331 23.93 -1.38 -10.00
C ALA A 331 23.81 0.14 -10.06
N ASP A 332 24.88 0.86 -9.73
CA ASP A 332 24.89 2.32 -9.74
C ASP A 332 24.77 2.92 -11.15
N ALA A 333 24.78 2.12 -12.23
CA ALA A 333 24.46 2.61 -13.57
C ALA A 333 22.96 2.51 -13.91
N ILE A 334 22.14 2.13 -12.93
CA ILE A 334 20.70 1.84 -13.04
C ILE A 334 19.97 2.61 -11.94
N TYR A 335 18.85 3.22 -12.29
CA TYR A 335 17.89 3.75 -11.33
C TYR A 335 16.49 3.17 -11.63
N PRO A 336 15.93 2.27 -10.79
CA PRO A 336 14.62 1.65 -10.96
C PRO A 336 13.49 2.62 -10.65
N GLU A 337 13.32 3.65 -11.49
CA GLU A 337 12.47 4.79 -11.19
C GLU A 337 10.99 4.47 -11.04
N TYR A 338 10.46 3.53 -11.83
CA TYR A 338 9.05 3.19 -11.79
C TYR A 338 8.80 1.68 -11.68
N VAL A 339 7.86 1.30 -10.82
CA VAL A 339 7.20 0.00 -10.86
C VAL A 339 5.85 0.16 -11.54
N VAL A 340 5.71 -0.44 -12.73
CA VAL A 340 4.48 -0.42 -13.54
C VAL A 340 3.76 -1.75 -13.36
N LEU A 341 2.64 -1.73 -12.63
CA LEU A 341 1.75 -2.87 -12.49
C LEU A 341 0.76 -2.86 -13.66
N TYR A 342 0.65 -3.98 -14.36
CA TYR A 342 -0.20 -4.09 -15.55
C TYR A 342 -0.93 -5.43 -15.60
N THR A 343 -1.98 -5.46 -16.41
CA THR A 343 -2.68 -6.69 -16.78
C THR A 343 -2.48 -6.93 -18.28
N ARG A 344 -2.24 -8.20 -18.64
CA ARG A 344 -2.17 -8.64 -20.04
C ARG A 344 -3.55 -8.60 -20.68
N VAL A 345 -3.65 -8.03 -21.87
CA VAL A 345 -4.86 -8.04 -22.70
C VAL A 345 -4.66 -9.07 -23.81
N HIS A 346 -5.63 -9.97 -23.97
CA HIS A 346 -5.61 -11.00 -25.01
C HIS A 346 -6.72 -10.78 -26.03
N HIS A 347 -6.56 -11.34 -27.23
CA HIS A 347 -7.55 -11.23 -28.31
C HIS A 347 -8.97 -11.69 -27.90
N ALA A 348 -9.06 -12.69 -27.01
CA ALA A 348 -10.33 -13.23 -26.53
C ALA A 348 -10.95 -12.41 -25.38
N ASP A 349 -10.26 -11.37 -24.89
CA ASP A 349 -10.79 -10.53 -23.82
C ASP A 349 -11.89 -9.61 -24.33
N PRO A 350 -13.06 -9.58 -23.69
CA PRO A 350 -14.16 -8.75 -24.16
C PRO A 350 -13.88 -7.26 -23.83
N PRO A 351 -14.39 -6.30 -24.64
CA PRO A 351 -14.08 -4.88 -24.48
C PRO A 351 -14.42 -4.31 -23.09
N ASP A 352 -15.47 -4.83 -22.46
CA ASP A 352 -15.89 -4.45 -21.10
C ASP A 352 -14.86 -4.85 -20.04
N LYS A 353 -14.14 -5.97 -20.22
CA LYS A 353 -13.02 -6.34 -19.35
C LYS A 353 -11.93 -5.28 -19.43
N VAL A 354 -11.54 -4.88 -20.65
CA VAL A 354 -10.48 -3.88 -20.87
C VAL A 354 -10.88 -2.50 -20.31
N ALA A 355 -12.15 -2.10 -20.50
CA ALA A 355 -12.68 -0.89 -19.91
C ALA A 355 -12.60 -0.89 -18.37
N ARG A 356 -12.98 -2.00 -17.72
CA ARG A 356 -12.86 -2.16 -16.25
C ARG A 356 -11.43 -2.07 -15.75
N LEU A 357 -10.45 -2.65 -16.46
CA LEU A 357 -9.03 -2.55 -16.08
C LEU A 357 -8.55 -1.09 -16.01
N THR A 358 -9.14 -0.22 -16.83
CA THR A 358 -8.84 1.21 -16.90
C THR A 358 -9.61 2.01 -15.85
N ALA A 359 -10.87 1.64 -15.58
CA ALA A 359 -11.77 2.35 -14.69
C ALA A 359 -11.55 2.03 -13.20
N ASP A 360 -11.14 0.81 -12.87
CA ASP A 360 -10.99 0.36 -11.48
C ASP A 360 -9.56 0.59 -10.98
N LEU A 361 -9.44 1.37 -9.91
CA LEU A 361 -8.16 1.65 -9.26
C LEU A 361 -7.61 0.35 -8.64
N TYR A 362 -6.34 0.04 -8.91
CA TYR A 362 -5.68 -1.11 -8.29
C TYR A 362 -4.74 -0.66 -7.17
N HIS A 363 -4.97 -1.14 -5.95
CA HIS A 363 -4.08 -0.92 -4.81
C HIS A 363 -3.22 -2.15 -4.55
N LEU A 364 -1.95 -1.93 -4.18
CA LEU A 364 -1.07 -2.99 -3.69
C LEU A 364 -1.61 -3.63 -2.41
N GLN A 365 -1.16 -4.85 -2.11
CA GLN A 365 -1.55 -5.57 -0.90
C GLN A 365 -1.16 -4.82 0.37
N LEU A 366 0.04 -4.25 0.37
CA LEU A 366 0.58 -3.42 1.45
C LEU A 366 0.70 -1.99 0.91
N PRO A 367 0.50 -0.95 1.75
CA PRO A 367 0.72 0.42 1.33
C PRO A 367 2.16 0.60 0.83
N VAL A 368 2.31 1.32 -0.27
CA VAL A 368 3.59 1.38 -0.98
C VAL A 368 4.69 2.13 -0.22
N TYR A 369 4.29 3.04 0.67
CA TYR A 369 5.20 3.77 1.57
C TYR A 369 5.57 2.96 2.83
N TRP A 370 5.18 1.68 2.92
CA TRP A 370 5.64 0.81 4.01
C TRP A 370 7.04 0.26 3.72
N ALA A 371 7.86 0.12 4.76
CA ALA A 371 9.21 -0.39 4.63
C ALA A 371 9.25 -1.85 4.12
N ASN A 372 8.16 -2.59 4.31
CA ASN A 372 8.05 -4.02 3.99
C ASN A 372 7.03 -4.31 2.88
N CYS A 373 6.74 -3.36 1.98
CA CYS A 373 5.66 -3.51 1.00
C CYS A 373 5.89 -4.61 -0.06
N ASP A 374 7.12 -5.09 -0.20
CA ASP A 374 7.51 -6.22 -1.06
C ASP A 374 7.12 -7.59 -0.48
N LYS A 375 7.02 -7.70 0.86
CA LYS A 375 6.77 -8.96 1.56
C LYS A 375 5.36 -9.50 1.31
N ASP A 376 5.25 -10.83 1.28
CA ASP A 376 3.97 -11.52 1.42
C ASP A 376 3.59 -11.56 2.89
N PRO A 377 2.62 -10.76 3.35
CA PRO A 377 2.29 -10.69 4.77
C PRO A 377 1.74 -12.03 5.30
N LEU A 378 1.25 -12.94 4.45
CA LEU A 378 0.70 -14.24 4.88
C LEU A 378 1.83 -15.22 5.21
N ARG A 379 2.95 -15.09 4.52
CA ARG A 379 4.13 -15.95 4.70
C ARG A 379 5.21 -15.31 5.57
N GLN A 380 5.27 -13.98 5.58
CA GLN A 380 6.28 -13.16 6.22
C GLN A 380 5.61 -12.04 7.03
N PRO A 381 4.90 -12.37 8.13
CA PRO A 381 4.27 -11.36 8.97
C PRO A 381 5.32 -10.46 9.64
N PHE A 382 4.99 -9.19 9.80
CA PHE A 382 5.83 -8.20 10.46
C PHE A 382 4.98 -7.22 11.27
N HIS A 383 5.62 -6.60 12.26
CA HIS A 383 5.00 -5.61 13.11
C HIS A 383 6.06 -4.61 13.59
N GLU A 384 6.06 -3.45 12.94
CA GLU A 384 7.03 -2.37 13.14
C GLU A 384 6.29 -1.04 13.28
N GLN A 385 6.90 -0.07 13.95
CA GLN A 385 6.40 1.30 14.03
C GLN A 385 7.51 2.26 13.62
N PHE A 386 7.18 3.25 12.82
CA PHE A 386 8.15 4.20 12.29
C PHE A 386 7.86 5.59 12.84
N LEU A 387 8.82 6.20 13.54
CA LEU A 387 8.79 7.64 13.78
C LEU A 387 8.95 8.31 12.42
N VAL A 388 7.89 8.97 11.96
CA VAL A 388 7.81 9.40 10.57
C VAL A 388 8.73 10.58 10.28
N ALA A 389 9.15 10.71 9.02
CA ALA A 389 9.96 11.83 8.55
C ALA A 389 9.28 13.19 8.78
N GLN A 390 10.08 14.26 8.83
CA GLN A 390 9.59 15.63 9.08
C GLN A 390 8.55 16.08 8.05
N TYR A 391 8.71 15.66 6.79
CA TYR A 391 7.73 15.91 5.74
C TYR A 391 6.35 15.31 6.08
N THR A 392 6.29 14.04 6.50
CA THR A 392 5.04 13.41 6.92
C THR A 392 4.45 14.09 8.16
N VAL A 393 5.27 14.55 9.10
CA VAL A 393 4.81 15.35 10.24
C VAL A 393 4.16 16.66 9.77
N ALA A 394 4.75 17.36 8.80
CA ALA A 394 4.20 18.59 8.24
C ALA A 394 2.84 18.35 7.57
N LEU A 395 2.71 17.28 6.79
CA LEU A 395 1.44 16.89 6.17
C LEU A 395 0.36 16.56 7.21
N LEU A 396 0.72 15.78 8.24
CA LEU A 396 -0.19 15.46 9.35
C LEU A 396 -0.57 16.70 10.16
N GLN A 397 0.33 17.68 10.29
CA GLN A 397 0.07 18.96 10.95
C GLN A 397 -0.97 19.79 10.19
N GLU A 398 -0.87 19.88 8.86
CA GLU A 398 -1.87 20.57 8.03
C GLU A 398 -3.23 19.88 8.12
N LEU A 399 -3.25 18.54 8.03
CA LEU A 399 -4.47 17.74 8.17
C LEU A 399 -5.12 17.94 9.55
N ALA A 400 -4.34 17.89 10.63
CA ALA A 400 -4.82 18.12 11.99
C ALA A 400 -5.42 19.52 12.16
N LYS A 401 -4.78 20.56 11.62
CA LYS A 401 -5.31 21.93 11.62
C LYS A 401 -6.61 22.04 10.84
N ALA A 402 -6.70 21.42 9.66
CA ALA A 402 -7.90 21.45 8.83
C ALA A 402 -9.11 20.79 9.54
N CYS A 403 -8.85 19.73 10.31
CA CYS A 403 -9.88 18.96 11.00
C CYS A 403 -10.20 19.48 12.42
N PHE A 404 -9.43 20.41 12.99
CA PHE A 404 -9.68 20.94 14.33
C PHE A 404 -10.63 22.14 14.27
N LYS A 405 -11.84 21.99 14.81
CA LYS A 405 -12.87 23.04 14.89
C LYS A 405 -13.09 23.57 16.31
N GLY A 406 -12.23 23.20 17.26
CA GLY A 406 -12.24 23.71 18.62
C GLY A 406 -11.64 25.11 18.75
N THR A 407 -11.77 25.73 19.93
CA THR A 407 -11.01 26.93 20.28
C THR A 407 -9.53 26.58 20.47
N GLY A 408 -8.63 27.54 20.22
CA GLY A 408 -7.20 27.36 20.48
C GLY A 408 -6.42 26.82 19.28
N SER A 409 -5.35 26.07 19.55
CA SER A 409 -4.44 25.56 18.53
C SER A 409 -3.98 24.14 18.78
N VAL A 410 -3.65 23.43 17.69
CA VAL A 410 -3.13 22.06 17.72
C VAL A 410 -1.80 21.98 16.97
N GLU A 411 -0.80 21.39 17.61
CA GLU A 411 0.53 21.14 17.06
C GLU A 411 0.86 19.65 17.11
N VAL A 412 1.27 19.06 15.99
CA VAL A 412 1.76 17.68 15.92
C VAL A 412 3.21 17.68 16.39
N VAL A 413 3.45 17.15 17.59
CA VAL A 413 4.79 17.07 18.20
C VAL A 413 5.58 15.94 17.55
N ARG A 414 4.94 14.79 17.38
CA ARG A 414 5.49 13.61 16.72
C ARG A 414 4.37 12.71 16.21
N ALA A 415 4.70 11.87 15.24
CA ALA A 415 3.81 10.82 14.77
C ALA A 415 4.57 9.50 14.57
N LYS A 416 3.88 8.40 14.83
CA LYS A 416 4.34 7.04 14.52
C LYS A 416 3.43 6.43 13.47
N ARG A 417 3.97 6.00 12.34
CA ARG A 417 3.28 5.12 11.39
C ARG A 417 3.28 3.71 11.95
N ILE A 418 2.14 3.02 11.86
CA ILE A 418 1.99 1.64 12.31
C ILE A 418 2.03 0.74 11.08
N GLU A 419 2.95 -0.22 11.09
CA GLU A 419 3.10 -1.25 10.05
C GLU A 419 2.87 -2.64 10.68
N ASN A 420 1.60 -3.00 10.88
CA ASN A 420 1.18 -4.27 11.44
C ASN A 420 0.50 -5.13 10.37
N SER A 421 1.26 -6.05 9.77
CA SER A 421 0.84 -6.80 8.60
C SER A 421 -0.35 -7.72 8.89
N GLN A 422 -0.50 -8.20 10.13
CA GLN A 422 -1.57 -9.12 10.52
C GLN A 422 -2.90 -8.40 10.68
N VAL A 423 -2.91 -7.22 11.30
CA VAL A 423 -4.12 -6.38 11.41
C VAL A 423 -4.50 -5.86 10.02
N TRP A 424 -3.52 -5.39 9.24
CA TRP A 424 -3.73 -4.92 7.88
C TRP A 424 -4.32 -5.99 6.96
N GLN A 425 -3.94 -7.26 7.11
CA GLN A 425 -4.53 -8.33 6.32
C GLN A 425 -6.03 -8.51 6.55
N LYS A 426 -6.48 -8.46 7.80
CA LYS A 426 -7.91 -8.54 8.10
C LYS A 426 -8.65 -7.37 7.45
N TYR A 427 -8.06 -6.18 7.54
CA TYR A 427 -8.55 -4.96 6.90
C TYR A 427 -8.69 -5.12 5.38
N VAL A 428 -7.63 -5.56 4.70
CA VAL A 428 -7.62 -5.78 3.25
C VAL A 428 -8.57 -6.89 2.81
N GLU A 429 -8.70 -7.96 3.59
CA GLU A 429 -9.65 -9.03 3.31
C GLU A 429 -11.10 -8.54 3.42
N HIS A 430 -11.40 -7.70 4.41
CA HIS A 430 -12.69 -7.05 4.53
C HIS A 430 -12.96 -6.08 3.35
N LYS A 431 -11.97 -5.25 3.00
CA LYS A 431 -11.98 -4.34 1.84
C LYS A 431 -12.35 -5.07 0.56
N ARG A 432 -11.70 -6.20 0.28
CA ARG A 432 -11.94 -7.04 -0.90
C ARG A 432 -13.35 -7.61 -0.94
N LYS A 433 -13.87 -8.11 0.19
CA LYS A 433 -15.25 -8.61 0.28
C LYS A 433 -16.26 -7.50 0.00
N MET A 434 -16.01 -6.28 0.44
CA MET A 434 -16.88 -5.14 0.13
C MET A 434 -16.82 -4.76 -1.35
N LEU A 435 -15.63 -4.72 -1.96
CA LEU A 435 -15.49 -4.44 -3.40
C LEU A 435 -16.21 -5.48 -4.26
N GLN A 436 -16.10 -6.77 -3.92
CA GLN A 436 -16.82 -7.84 -4.62
C GLN A 436 -18.33 -7.63 -4.55
N LYS A 437 -18.87 -7.19 -3.41
CA LYS A 437 -20.30 -6.86 -3.26
C LYS A 437 -20.70 -5.67 -4.14
N ILE A 438 -19.87 -4.63 -4.24
CA ILE A 438 -20.12 -3.50 -5.14
C ILE A 438 -20.13 -3.96 -6.60
N GLN A 439 -19.13 -4.74 -7.01
CA GLN A 439 -19.04 -5.25 -8.38
C GLN A 439 -20.25 -6.13 -8.74
N ALA A 440 -20.69 -6.98 -7.82
CA ALA A 440 -21.92 -7.76 -7.98
C ALA A 440 -23.17 -6.87 -8.08
N ALA A 441 -23.27 -5.81 -7.27
CA ALA A 441 -24.39 -4.86 -7.34
C ALA A 441 -24.40 -4.09 -8.67
N LYS A 442 -23.22 -3.67 -9.16
CA LYS A 442 -23.06 -2.98 -10.45
C LYS A 442 -23.48 -3.82 -11.66
N THR A 443 -23.46 -5.15 -11.54
CA THR A 443 -23.96 -6.06 -12.58
C THR A 443 -25.46 -5.87 -12.83
N ASN A 444 -26.24 -5.57 -11.78
CA ASN A 444 -27.69 -5.34 -11.88
C ASN A 444 -28.05 -3.85 -11.99
N LYS A 445 -27.25 -2.97 -11.39
CA LYS A 445 -27.44 -1.51 -11.41
C LYS A 445 -26.09 -0.84 -11.72
N PRO A 446 -25.78 -0.55 -12.99
CA PRO A 446 -24.47 -0.03 -13.40
C PRO A 446 -24.01 1.21 -12.61
N ASP A 447 -24.96 2.10 -12.29
CA ASP A 447 -24.70 3.34 -11.52
C ASP A 447 -24.72 3.13 -10.00
N PHE A 448 -24.60 1.89 -9.52
CA PHE A 448 -24.57 1.61 -8.09
C PHE A 448 -23.33 2.24 -7.45
N LYS A 449 -23.58 3.10 -6.46
CA LYS A 449 -22.60 3.65 -5.52
C LYS A 449 -23.20 3.67 -4.12
N PHE A 450 -22.35 3.59 -3.09
CA PHE A 450 -22.77 3.93 -1.74
C PHE A 450 -23.02 5.45 -1.66
N LEU A 451 -23.97 5.85 -0.82
CA LEU A 451 -24.17 7.27 -0.51
C LEU A 451 -22.98 7.75 0.32
N THR A 452 -22.43 8.90 -0.04
CA THR A 452 -21.35 9.55 0.73
C THR A 452 -21.93 10.30 1.93
N ALA A 453 -21.06 10.78 2.82
CA ALA A 453 -21.50 11.62 3.93
C ALA A 453 -22.14 12.93 3.45
N ARG A 454 -21.64 13.50 2.33
CA ARG A 454 -22.25 14.66 1.67
C ARG A 454 -23.61 14.35 1.06
N ASP A 455 -23.76 13.20 0.41
CA ASP A 455 -25.06 12.79 -0.17
C ASP A 455 -26.16 12.69 0.91
N LEU A 456 -25.79 12.40 2.16
CA LEU A 456 -26.70 12.26 3.30
C LEU A 456 -26.91 13.56 4.08
N ASP A 457 -25.92 14.45 4.08
CA ASP A 457 -25.98 15.77 4.72
C ASP A 457 -25.15 16.80 3.94
N ASP A 458 -25.79 17.46 2.99
CA ASP A 458 -25.15 18.48 2.15
C ASP A 458 -24.72 19.72 2.95
N ALA A 459 -25.33 19.98 4.12
CA ALA A 459 -25.04 21.17 4.92
C ALA A 459 -23.62 21.16 5.51
N HIS A 460 -23.10 19.99 5.88
CA HIS A 460 -21.73 19.82 6.39
C HIS A 460 -20.74 19.41 5.28
N GLY A 461 -21.23 19.09 4.08
CA GLY A 461 -20.39 18.74 2.93
C GLY A 461 -19.63 17.42 3.09
N GLU A 462 -18.48 17.33 2.44
CA GLU A 462 -17.60 16.15 2.50
C GLU A 462 -16.98 15.94 3.88
N ILE A 463 -16.45 14.75 4.13
CA ILE A 463 -15.71 14.43 5.35
C ILE A 463 -14.46 15.34 5.44
N LEU A 464 -14.18 15.94 6.59
CA LEU A 464 -13.12 16.97 6.72
C LEU A 464 -11.75 16.49 6.21
N THR A 465 -11.35 15.26 6.54
CA THR A 465 -10.09 14.66 6.08
C THR A 465 -10.08 14.44 4.57
N PHE A 466 -11.18 13.89 4.02
CA PHE A 466 -11.35 13.70 2.58
C PHE A 466 -11.33 15.03 1.83
N SER A 467 -12.03 16.04 2.33
CA SER A 467 -12.06 17.38 1.75
C SER A 467 -10.68 18.02 1.72
N PHE A 468 -9.91 17.91 2.80
CA PHE A 468 -8.54 18.43 2.84
C PHE A 468 -7.65 17.71 1.82
N LEU A 469 -7.66 16.37 1.81
CA LEU A 469 -6.80 15.57 0.92
C LEU A 469 -7.16 15.74 -0.56
N SER A 470 -8.44 15.87 -0.89
CA SER A 470 -8.92 16.09 -2.26
C SER A 470 -8.64 17.51 -2.77
N ALA A 471 -8.41 18.47 -1.88
CA ALA A 471 -8.10 19.86 -2.24
C ALA A 471 -6.60 20.13 -2.41
N ARG A 472 -5.73 19.12 -2.19
CA ARG A 472 -4.28 19.27 -2.34
C ARG A 472 -3.89 19.35 -3.81
N ASP A 473 -2.89 20.19 -4.11
CA ASP A 473 -2.33 20.35 -5.46
C ASP A 473 -1.60 19.09 -5.96
N SER A 474 -1.19 18.21 -5.05
CA SER A 474 -0.54 16.94 -5.39
C SER A 474 -1.15 15.80 -4.60
N THR A 475 -1.37 14.68 -5.30
CA THR A 475 -1.85 13.44 -4.72
C THR A 475 -0.75 12.39 -4.53
N GLU A 476 0.49 12.76 -4.84
CA GLU A 476 1.67 11.89 -4.81
C GLU A 476 2.34 11.98 -3.44
N GLU A 477 1.67 11.49 -2.39
CA GLU A 477 2.13 11.57 -0.99
C GLU A 477 1.78 10.31 -0.20
N CYS A 478 2.44 10.09 0.95
CA CYS A 478 2.15 8.94 1.82
C CYS A 478 0.77 9.02 2.50
N VAL A 479 0.28 10.24 2.79
CA VAL A 479 -1.10 10.49 3.25
C VAL A 479 -1.84 11.21 2.14
N SER A 480 -2.56 10.46 1.31
CA SER A 480 -3.19 10.99 0.09
C SER A 480 -4.50 10.27 -0.20
N ILE A 481 -5.39 10.97 -0.91
CA ILE A 481 -6.63 10.39 -1.43
C ILE A 481 -6.36 9.22 -2.38
N THR A 482 -5.23 9.21 -3.08
CA THR A 482 -4.85 8.09 -3.97
C THR A 482 -4.59 6.79 -3.22
N ASN A 483 -4.41 6.84 -1.89
CA ASN A 483 -4.25 5.67 -1.05
C ASN A 483 -5.60 5.08 -0.56
N LEU A 484 -6.72 5.74 -0.89
CA LEU A 484 -8.07 5.39 -0.44
C LEU A 484 -8.94 4.89 -1.60
N GLU A 485 -9.83 3.95 -1.30
CA GLU A 485 -10.81 3.35 -2.19
C GLU A 485 -12.14 4.09 -2.04
N GLU A 486 -12.29 5.16 -2.80
CA GLU A 486 -13.47 6.03 -2.81
C GLU A 486 -14.80 5.26 -2.95
N PRO A 487 -14.95 4.24 -3.84
CA PRO A 487 -16.19 3.47 -3.95
C PRO A 487 -16.65 2.80 -2.66
N LEU A 488 -15.75 2.56 -1.70
CA LEU A 488 -16.06 1.95 -0.41
C LEU A 488 -16.36 2.98 0.69
N ASN A 489 -16.35 4.28 0.40
CA ASN A 489 -16.24 5.32 1.42
C ASN A 489 -15.04 5.03 2.36
N GLU A 490 -13.88 4.64 1.82
CA GLU A 490 -12.66 4.47 2.61
C GLU A 490 -12.12 5.85 3.00
N ASN A 491 -12.00 6.14 4.30
CA ASN A 491 -11.65 7.46 4.81
C ASN A 491 -10.61 7.38 5.92
N LEU A 492 -9.84 8.46 6.10
CA LEU A 492 -9.07 8.67 7.32
C LEU A 492 -9.95 9.37 8.35
N LEU A 493 -10.06 8.82 9.56
CA LEU A 493 -10.88 9.38 10.64
C LEU A 493 -10.11 9.36 11.95
N TRP A 494 -10.42 10.31 12.84
CA TRP A 494 -9.76 10.44 14.13
C TRP A 494 -10.39 9.50 15.16
N HIS A 495 -9.58 8.89 16.00
CA HIS A 495 -10.03 8.13 17.16
C HIS A 495 -9.27 8.56 18.42
N GLY A 496 -10.00 9.04 19.41
CA GLY A 496 -9.46 9.41 20.72
C GLY A 496 -9.66 8.32 21.76
N THR A 497 -8.64 8.08 22.57
CA THR A 497 -8.65 7.12 23.68
C THR A 497 -7.49 7.42 24.63
N SER A 498 -7.31 6.63 25.69
CA SER A 498 -6.13 6.77 26.57
C SER A 498 -4.85 6.35 25.83
N LYS A 499 -3.69 6.85 26.26
CA LYS A 499 -2.39 6.48 25.68
C LYS A 499 -2.17 4.96 25.68
N GLU A 500 -2.48 4.30 26.79
CA GLU A 500 -2.32 2.85 26.96
C GLU A 500 -3.24 2.08 26.01
N ALA A 501 -4.45 2.57 25.80
CA ALA A 501 -5.39 1.97 24.85
C ALA A 501 -4.95 2.19 23.40
N ALA A 502 -4.45 3.38 23.05
CA ALA A 502 -3.94 3.69 21.71
C ALA A 502 -2.75 2.79 21.34
N GLU A 503 -1.77 2.65 22.24
CA GLU A 503 -0.62 1.76 22.04
C GLU A 503 -1.06 0.29 21.94
N LYS A 504 -2.04 -0.14 22.74
CA LYS A 504 -2.57 -1.50 22.67
C LYS A 504 -3.34 -1.78 21.38
N ILE A 505 -4.06 -0.80 20.85
CA ILE A 505 -4.74 -0.89 19.55
C ILE A 505 -3.70 -1.04 18.44
N ALA A 506 -2.66 -0.22 18.45
CA ALA A 506 -1.55 -0.32 17.51
C ALA A 506 -0.83 -1.67 17.60
N GLU A 507 -0.71 -2.22 18.81
CA GLU A 507 -0.04 -3.50 19.03
C GLU A 507 -0.88 -4.71 18.59
N SER A 508 -2.18 -4.69 18.91
CA SER A 508 -3.00 -5.90 18.99
C SER A 508 -4.38 -5.81 18.37
N ASP A 509 -4.68 -4.74 17.62
CA ASP A 509 -5.97 -4.46 16.95
C ASP A 509 -7.01 -3.76 17.85
N PHE A 510 -8.04 -3.19 17.20
CA PHE A 510 -9.22 -2.66 17.88
C PHE A 510 -9.97 -3.77 18.62
N LYS A 511 -10.41 -3.46 19.85
CA LYS A 511 -11.26 -4.37 20.64
C LYS A 511 -12.67 -3.81 20.71
N ILE A 512 -13.54 -4.33 19.85
CA ILE A 512 -14.95 -3.98 19.87
C ILE A 512 -15.66 -4.90 20.89
N PRO A 513 -16.22 -4.35 21.97
CA PRO A 513 -16.87 -5.15 23.01
C PRO A 513 -18.05 -5.93 22.44
N VAL A 514 -18.33 -7.14 22.94
CA VAL A 514 -19.49 -7.94 22.54
C VAL A 514 -20.27 -8.42 23.76
N GLY A 515 -21.59 -8.56 23.63
CA GLY A 515 -22.44 -9.13 24.68
C GLY A 515 -22.38 -8.34 25.99
N LYS A 516 -22.03 -9.01 27.10
CA LYS A 516 -22.02 -8.42 28.45
C LYS A 516 -20.95 -7.35 28.66
N ASP A 517 -19.93 -7.30 27.80
CA ASP A 517 -18.86 -6.29 27.86
C ASP A 517 -19.23 -4.98 27.14
N MET A 518 -20.39 -4.95 26.46
CA MET A 518 -20.92 -3.71 25.89
C MET A 518 -21.21 -2.71 27.00
N LYS A 519 -20.47 -1.59 27.02
CA LYS A 519 -20.81 -0.48 27.91
C LYS A 519 -22.18 0.08 27.50
N HIS A 520 -23.13 0.15 28.46
CA HIS A 520 -24.46 0.72 28.27
C HIS A 520 -24.49 2.23 27.86
N ALA A 521 -23.33 2.84 27.62
CA ALA A 521 -23.15 4.26 27.32
C ALA A 521 -22.87 4.56 25.83
N ALA A 522 -22.95 3.57 24.94
CA ALA A 522 -22.67 3.77 23.52
C ALA A 522 -23.88 4.44 22.82
N ARG A 523 -23.78 5.75 22.54
CA ARG A 523 -24.89 6.59 22.05
C ARG A 523 -25.54 6.09 20.75
N PHE A 524 -24.77 5.46 19.88
CA PHE A 524 -25.21 5.02 18.55
C PHE A 524 -24.99 3.52 18.33
N GLY A 525 -25.08 2.75 19.42
CA GLY A 525 -24.85 1.32 19.43
C GLY A 525 -23.36 0.94 19.47
N ASN A 526 -23.07 -0.31 19.14
CA ASN A 526 -21.77 -0.92 19.36
C ASN A 526 -20.84 -0.80 18.15
N GLY A 527 -19.58 -0.48 18.41
CA GLY A 527 -18.55 -0.40 17.38
C GLY A 527 -17.34 0.42 17.83
N ALA A 528 -16.37 0.58 16.93
CA ALA A 528 -15.33 1.58 17.09
C ALA A 528 -15.89 2.94 16.67
N TYR A 529 -15.78 3.94 17.57
CA TYR A 529 -16.24 5.31 17.34
C TYR A 529 -15.09 6.14 16.78
N LEU A 530 -15.32 6.76 15.64
CA LEU A 530 -14.40 7.68 14.99
C LEU A 530 -15.11 9.00 14.67
N ALA A 531 -14.34 10.06 14.42
CA ALA A 531 -14.88 11.37 14.08
C ALA A 531 -14.09 12.02 12.95
N GLU A 532 -14.77 12.85 12.16
CA GLU A 532 -14.10 13.72 11.17
C GLU A 532 -13.43 14.94 11.83
N GLY A 533 -14.01 15.44 12.92
CA GLY A 533 -13.48 16.55 13.71
C GLY A 533 -12.47 16.08 14.74
N LEU A 534 -11.29 16.70 14.78
CA LEU A 534 -10.21 16.30 15.69
C LEU A 534 -10.57 16.61 17.16
N GLU A 535 -11.23 17.73 17.42
CA GLU A 535 -11.67 18.15 18.76
C GLU A 535 -12.61 17.14 19.42
N LYS A 536 -13.44 16.46 18.62
CA LYS A 536 -14.31 15.40 19.12
C LYS A 536 -13.51 14.23 19.64
N SER A 537 -12.51 13.77 18.89
CA SER A 537 -11.62 12.71 19.33
C SER A 537 -10.77 13.15 20.53
N LEU A 538 -10.27 14.38 20.55
CA LEU A 538 -9.53 14.92 21.69
C LEU A 538 -10.32 14.88 23.01
N SER A 539 -11.66 14.99 22.97
CA SER A 539 -12.52 14.90 24.17
C SER A 539 -12.49 13.52 24.86
N TYR A 540 -11.97 12.49 24.19
CA TYR A 540 -11.78 11.14 24.74
C TYR A 540 -10.34 10.86 25.17
N THR A 541 -9.47 11.86 25.14
CA THR A 541 -8.05 11.74 25.52
C THR A 541 -7.80 12.36 26.90
N GLU A 542 -6.75 11.89 27.57
CA GLU A 542 -6.20 12.52 28.77
C GLU A 542 -4.80 13.06 28.44
N PRO A 543 -4.41 14.24 28.97
CA PRO A 543 -3.06 14.75 28.77
C PRO A 543 -2.05 13.81 29.43
N THR A 544 -0.93 13.56 28.75
CA THR A 544 0.18 12.80 29.31
C THR A 544 1.01 13.67 30.25
N ASN A 545 2.03 13.09 30.90
CA ASN A 545 2.88 13.80 31.87
C ASN A 545 3.60 15.04 31.29
N ASP A 546 3.83 15.08 29.98
CA ASP A 546 4.44 16.23 29.27
C ASP A 546 3.42 17.23 28.72
N GLY A 547 2.12 17.03 29.03
CA GLY A 547 1.03 17.89 28.59
C GLY A 547 0.51 17.60 27.17
N THR A 548 1.10 16.65 26.44
CA THR A 548 0.61 16.23 25.12
C THR A 548 -0.62 15.33 25.22
N ARG A 549 -1.34 15.12 24.11
CA ARG A 549 -2.48 14.20 23.99
C ARG A 549 -2.22 13.22 22.84
N ILE A 550 -2.65 11.97 23.01
CA ILE A 550 -2.48 10.93 22.00
C ILE A 550 -3.79 10.70 21.24
N VAL A 551 -3.74 10.73 19.92
CA VAL A 551 -4.88 10.45 19.03
C VAL A 551 -4.43 9.48 17.94
N LEU A 552 -5.31 8.57 17.54
CA LEU A 552 -5.09 7.72 16.36
C LEU A 552 -5.72 8.37 15.12
N LEU A 553 -4.99 8.35 14.00
CA LEU A 553 -5.54 8.57 12.68
C LEU A 553 -5.75 7.20 12.02
N CYS A 554 -7.00 6.86 11.71
CA CYS A 554 -7.40 5.52 11.32
C CYS A 554 -7.94 5.47 9.90
N ARG A 555 -7.47 4.51 9.10
CA ARG A 555 -8.08 4.18 7.82
C ARG A 555 -9.31 3.32 8.03
N THR A 556 -10.45 3.75 7.48
CA THR A 556 -11.76 3.23 7.88
C THR A 556 -12.60 2.91 6.66
N LEU A 557 -13.10 1.67 6.57
CA LEU A 557 -14.05 1.21 5.55
C LEU A 557 -15.47 1.49 6.01
N CYS A 558 -16.00 2.65 5.64
CA CYS A 558 -17.32 3.07 6.07
C CYS A 558 -18.45 2.34 5.31
N GLY A 559 -18.28 2.10 4.01
CA GLY A 559 -19.33 1.55 3.16
C GLY A 559 -20.61 2.40 3.16
N ASP A 560 -21.74 1.75 2.89
CA ASP A 560 -23.06 2.36 3.03
C ASP A 560 -23.42 2.66 4.49
N PHE A 561 -24.06 3.80 4.73
CA PHE A 561 -24.37 4.29 6.07
C PHE A 561 -25.82 4.01 6.47
N TYR A 562 -26.01 3.67 7.74
CA TYR A 562 -27.23 4.00 8.46
C TYR A 562 -27.07 5.39 9.07
N TYR A 563 -27.86 6.35 8.62
CA TYR A 563 -27.76 7.74 9.02
C TYR A 563 -28.76 8.08 10.15
N THR A 564 -28.29 8.78 11.18
CA THR A 564 -29.14 9.24 12.28
C THR A 564 -28.79 10.65 12.75
N GLU A 565 -29.81 11.44 13.04
CA GLU A 565 -29.70 12.79 13.60
C GLU A 565 -30.10 12.86 15.06
N ARG A 566 -30.44 11.70 15.66
CA ARG A 566 -30.86 11.64 17.06
C ARG A 566 -29.69 12.01 17.97
N HIS A 567 -30.01 12.61 19.10
CA HIS A 567 -29.00 12.87 20.13
C HIS A 567 -28.40 11.57 20.69
N THR A 568 -29.20 10.50 20.71
CA THR A 568 -28.83 9.13 21.10
C THR A 568 -29.79 8.15 20.41
N GLU A 569 -29.24 7.07 19.87
CA GLU A 569 -29.97 5.95 19.27
C GLU A 569 -29.23 4.63 19.57
N ILE A 570 -29.46 4.10 20.77
CA ILE A 570 -28.76 2.91 21.27
C ILE A 570 -28.96 1.66 20.40
N ASN A 571 -30.03 1.62 19.60
CA ASN A 571 -30.35 0.54 18.68
C ASN A 571 -29.90 0.79 17.23
N ALA A 572 -29.12 1.84 16.96
CA ALA A 572 -28.67 2.19 15.61
C ALA A 572 -27.86 1.06 14.94
N SER A 573 -27.09 0.27 15.71
CA SER A 573 -26.39 -0.91 15.16
C SER A 573 -27.36 -1.97 14.65
N GLN A 574 -28.46 -2.24 15.36
CA GLN A 574 -29.49 -3.19 14.96
C GLN A 574 -30.23 -2.70 13.71
N LEU A 575 -30.50 -1.39 13.63
CA LEU A 575 -31.15 -0.78 12.46
C LEU A 575 -30.24 -0.78 11.23
N ARG A 576 -28.95 -0.50 11.42
CA ARG A 576 -27.92 -0.68 10.38
C ARG A 576 -27.93 -2.11 9.82
N ASP A 577 -27.89 -3.11 10.70
CA ASP A 577 -27.86 -4.52 10.29
C ASP A 577 -29.15 -4.93 9.58
N ALA A 578 -30.32 -4.50 10.09
CA ALA A 578 -31.62 -4.76 9.49
C ALA A 578 -31.77 -4.16 8.08
N GLN A 579 -31.06 -3.07 7.79
CA GLN A 579 -31.06 -2.41 6.48
C GLN A 579 -29.89 -2.87 5.58
N GLY A 580 -29.05 -3.80 6.03
CA GLY A 580 -27.87 -4.24 5.28
C GLY A 580 -26.82 -3.14 5.08
N LYS A 581 -26.78 -2.15 5.98
CA LYS A 581 -25.78 -1.07 5.97
C LYS A 581 -24.48 -1.53 6.64
N HIS A 582 -23.39 -0.82 6.39
CA HIS A 582 -22.04 -1.23 6.81
C HIS A 582 -21.55 -0.48 8.05
N SER A 583 -21.96 0.79 8.20
CA SER A 583 -21.60 1.64 9.34
C SER A 583 -22.75 2.53 9.78
N VAL A 584 -22.65 3.12 10.96
CA VAL A 584 -23.55 4.21 11.38
C VAL A 584 -22.85 5.55 11.16
N LEU A 585 -23.55 6.49 10.53
CA LEU A 585 -23.18 7.91 10.47
C LEU A 585 -24.12 8.69 11.37
N ALA A 586 -23.62 9.14 12.51
CA ALA A 586 -24.37 9.94 13.45
C ALA A 586 -24.04 11.41 13.29
N ASN A 587 -25.07 12.23 13.12
CA ASN A 587 -24.99 13.68 12.99
C ASN A 587 -26.01 14.36 13.92
N PRO A 588 -25.79 14.31 15.24
CA PRO A 588 -26.79 14.70 16.24
C PRO A 588 -27.26 16.14 16.00
N GLU A 589 -28.57 16.32 15.80
CA GLU A 589 -29.21 17.63 15.53
C GLU A 589 -28.64 18.39 14.32
N ARG A 590 -27.86 17.73 13.45
CA ARG A 590 -27.04 18.37 12.41
C ARG A 590 -26.15 19.47 12.97
N LYS A 591 -25.50 19.19 14.11
CA LYS A 591 -24.59 20.12 14.78
C LYS A 591 -23.32 19.41 15.22
N GLY A 592 -22.20 20.08 15.01
CA GLY A 592 -20.89 19.58 15.41
C GLY A 592 -20.36 18.49 14.47
N PRO A 593 -19.24 17.86 14.82
CA PRO A 593 -18.59 16.89 13.94
C PRO A 593 -19.36 15.58 13.87
N ARG A 594 -19.47 15.01 12.66
CA ARG A 594 -20.11 13.71 12.45
C ARG A 594 -19.29 12.59 13.09
N GLU A 595 -20.00 11.63 13.69
CA GLU A 595 -19.44 10.44 14.32
C GLU A 595 -19.70 9.20 13.45
N PHE A 596 -18.67 8.38 13.27
CA PHE A 596 -18.69 7.18 12.43
C PHE A 596 -18.50 5.96 13.33
N ILE A 597 -19.42 5.00 13.26
CA ILE A 597 -19.38 3.80 14.09
C ILE A 597 -19.28 2.56 13.20
N VAL A 598 -18.11 1.93 13.19
CA VAL A 598 -17.86 0.68 12.47
C VAL A 598 -18.03 -0.53 13.39
N PRO A 599 -18.78 -1.57 12.98
CA PRO A 599 -19.09 -2.71 13.85
C PRO A 599 -17.94 -3.69 14.09
N THR A 600 -16.92 -3.69 13.24
CA THR A 600 -15.86 -4.71 13.27
C THR A 600 -14.47 -4.07 13.24
N ALA A 601 -13.51 -4.70 13.92
CA ALA A 601 -12.11 -4.26 13.90
C ALA A 601 -11.53 -4.36 12.48
N ASP A 602 -11.99 -5.34 11.69
CA ASP A 602 -11.59 -5.52 10.30
C ASP A 602 -11.99 -4.35 9.37
N GLN A 603 -12.81 -3.39 9.82
CA GLN A 603 -13.15 -2.18 9.06
C GLN A 603 -12.24 -0.98 9.38
N VAL A 604 -11.33 -1.10 10.34
CA VAL A 604 -10.53 0.03 10.81
C VAL A 604 -9.09 -0.39 11.03
N TYR A 605 -8.16 0.34 10.42
CA TYR A 605 -6.73 0.17 10.63
C TYR A 605 -6.16 1.42 11.32
N PRO A 606 -5.49 1.29 12.48
CA PRO A 606 -4.81 2.42 13.12
C PRO A 606 -3.57 2.75 12.29
N GLU A 607 -3.61 3.80 11.47
CA GLU A 607 -2.55 4.09 10.51
C GLU A 607 -1.41 4.88 11.14
N PHE A 608 -1.76 5.87 11.98
CA PHE A 608 -0.79 6.65 12.74
C PHE A 608 -1.21 6.83 14.20
N ILE A 609 -0.23 6.87 15.09
CA ILE A 609 -0.36 7.45 16.44
C ILE A 609 0.23 8.85 16.39
N LEU A 610 -0.57 9.87 16.71
CA LEU A 610 -0.11 11.25 16.80
C LEU A 610 -0.04 11.68 18.25
N GLU A 611 1.05 12.37 18.59
CA GLU A 611 1.19 13.09 19.84
C GLU A 611 1.03 14.59 19.56
N LEU A 612 0.03 15.18 20.22
CA LEU A 612 -0.44 16.52 19.93
C LEU A 612 -0.22 17.43 21.14
N SER A 613 0.33 18.61 20.93
CA SER A 613 0.22 19.72 21.88
C SER A 613 -1.05 20.48 21.55
N VAL A 614 -1.91 20.70 22.55
CA VAL A 614 -3.16 21.44 22.39
C VAL A 614 -3.15 22.60 23.39
N LYS A 615 -3.27 23.82 22.88
CA LYS A 615 -3.22 25.06 23.68
C LYS A 615 -4.55 25.80 23.56
N ASP A 616 -4.97 26.46 24.64
CA ASP A 616 -6.17 27.30 24.71
C ASP A 616 -7.47 26.60 24.27
N TRP A 617 -7.53 25.29 24.52
CA TRP A 617 -8.68 24.43 24.22
C TRP A 617 -9.24 23.83 25.50
N GLU A 618 -10.55 23.98 25.69
CA GLU A 618 -11.28 23.30 26.73
C GLU A 618 -12.14 22.18 26.12
N PRO A 619 -12.09 20.95 26.68
CA PRO A 619 -12.96 19.89 26.21
C PRO A 619 -14.42 20.28 26.43
N PRO A 620 -15.32 19.99 25.48
CA PRO A 620 -16.74 20.23 25.70
C PRO A 620 -17.20 19.49 26.96
N PRO A 621 -18.11 20.09 27.75
CA PRO A 621 -18.60 19.47 28.97
C PRO A 621 -19.13 18.06 28.66
N PRO A 622 -18.80 17.05 29.49
CA PRO A 622 -19.23 15.69 29.22
C PRO A 622 -20.75 15.66 29.10
N VAL A 623 -21.26 15.03 28.02
CA VAL A 623 -22.69 14.78 27.88
C VAL A 623 -23.09 13.82 29.00
N LEU A 624 -23.63 14.39 30.08
CA LEU A 624 -24.14 13.63 31.22
C LEU A 624 -25.33 12.82 30.72
N LEU A 625 -25.11 11.53 30.46
CA LEU A 625 -26.21 10.57 30.36
C LEU A 625 -26.96 10.59 31.70
N GLN A 626 -28.08 11.31 31.76
CA GLN A 626 -28.97 11.26 32.91
C GLN A 626 -29.48 9.82 33.04
N LYS A 627 -28.93 9.10 34.02
CA LYS A 627 -29.44 7.77 34.39
C LYS A 627 -30.75 7.97 35.15
N THR A 628 -31.87 7.97 34.43
CA THR A 628 -33.19 7.96 35.05
C THR A 628 -33.52 6.55 35.52
N LYS A 629 -33.67 6.35 36.84
CA LYS A 629 -34.22 5.10 37.38
C LYS A 629 -35.69 5.00 36.99
N LEU A 630 -36.01 4.08 36.09
CA LEU A 630 -37.39 3.71 35.79
C LEU A 630 -37.85 2.63 36.78
N GLN A 631 -38.91 2.89 37.54
CA GLN A 631 -39.62 1.84 38.26
C GLN A 631 -40.66 1.24 37.31
N VAL A 632 -40.50 -0.03 36.98
CA VAL A 632 -41.43 -0.76 36.11
C VAL A 632 -42.21 -1.76 36.95
N GLN A 633 -43.52 -1.59 37.00
CA GLN A 633 -44.39 -2.52 37.71
C GLN A 633 -44.72 -3.69 36.78
N VAL A 634 -44.25 -4.88 37.14
CA VAL A 634 -44.53 -6.10 36.36
C VAL A 634 -45.97 -6.55 36.65
N PRO A 635 -46.85 -6.66 35.63
CA PRO A 635 -48.21 -7.15 35.83
C PRO A 635 -48.21 -8.58 36.38
N ARG A 636 -49.18 -8.89 37.26
CA ARG A 636 -49.35 -10.25 37.79
C ARG A 636 -49.59 -11.23 36.63
N GLY A 637 -48.82 -12.32 36.58
CA GLY A 637 -48.91 -13.38 35.57
C GLY A 637 -47.86 -13.29 34.45
N VAL A 638 -47.02 -12.25 34.43
CA VAL A 638 -45.92 -12.14 33.46
C VAL A 638 -44.67 -12.84 34.02
N GLY A 639 -44.16 -13.83 33.28
CA GLY A 639 -43.04 -14.69 33.69
C GLY A 639 -41.69 -14.28 33.12
N PRO A 640 -40.61 -14.97 33.53
CA PRO A 640 -39.27 -14.79 32.97
C PRO A 640 -39.27 -14.96 31.44
N GLY A 641 -38.54 -14.10 30.74
CA GLY A 641 -38.43 -14.08 29.29
C GLY A 641 -39.49 -13.23 28.56
N SER A 642 -40.53 -12.75 29.24
CA SER A 642 -41.53 -11.85 28.66
C SER A 642 -40.95 -10.46 28.36
N LEU A 643 -41.45 -9.85 27.28
CA LEU A 643 -41.15 -8.48 26.88
C LEU A 643 -42.23 -7.54 27.42
N ILE A 644 -41.83 -6.50 28.15
CA ILE A 644 -42.72 -5.46 28.67
C ILE A 644 -42.40 -4.15 27.97
N ALA A 645 -43.40 -3.54 27.33
CA ALA A 645 -43.30 -2.17 26.83
C ALA A 645 -43.28 -1.19 28.01
N VAL A 646 -42.30 -0.30 28.04
CA VAL A 646 -42.12 0.70 29.09
C VAL A 646 -42.16 2.07 28.46
N GLN A 647 -43.01 2.94 29.00
CA GLN A 647 -43.01 4.35 28.65
C GLN A 647 -41.96 5.07 29.48
N ALA A 648 -40.97 5.67 28.82
CA ALA A 648 -39.97 6.50 29.48
C ALA A 648 -40.33 7.99 29.29
N PRO A 649 -40.10 8.86 30.29
CA PRO A 649 -40.19 10.31 30.09
C PRO A 649 -39.08 10.77 29.13
N THR A 650 -39.39 11.66 28.19
CA THR A 650 -38.37 12.35 27.40
C THR A 650 -37.63 13.41 28.23
N SER A 651 -36.46 13.84 27.77
CA SER A 651 -35.59 14.85 28.42
C SER A 651 -36.30 16.16 28.81
N ASP A 652 -37.40 16.47 28.12
CA ASP A 652 -38.09 17.75 28.23
C ASP A 652 -39.36 17.64 29.09
N GLY A 653 -39.62 16.48 29.69
CA GLY A 653 -40.75 16.23 30.60
C GLY A 653 -42.15 16.27 29.97
N CYS A 654 -42.27 16.67 28.70
CA CYS A 654 -43.57 16.92 28.04
C CYS A 654 -44.13 15.75 27.22
N ARG A 655 -43.37 14.69 26.94
CA ARG A 655 -43.84 13.52 26.15
C ARG A 655 -43.33 12.19 26.72
N LEU A 656 -44.14 11.14 26.53
CA LEU A 656 -43.77 9.74 26.81
C LEU A 656 -43.25 9.12 25.51
N ASP A 657 -42.05 8.56 25.52
CA ASP A 657 -41.49 7.83 24.37
C ASP A 657 -41.99 6.38 24.38
N SER A 658 -42.58 5.91 23.29
CA SER A 658 -43.35 4.65 23.23
C SER A 658 -42.56 3.45 22.69
N GLY A 659 -41.23 3.45 22.83
CA GLY A 659 -40.35 2.47 22.18
C GLY A 659 -39.53 1.54 23.08
N LEU A 660 -39.49 1.73 24.41
CA LEU A 660 -38.62 0.93 25.27
C LEU A 660 -39.25 -0.44 25.56
N THR A 661 -38.56 -1.55 25.29
CA THR A 661 -39.01 -2.89 25.68
C THR A 661 -38.00 -3.54 26.62
N LEU A 662 -38.44 -3.95 27.82
CA LEU A 662 -37.61 -4.67 28.78
C LEU A 662 -37.91 -6.16 28.71
N ARG A 663 -36.86 -6.97 28.60
CA ARG A 663 -36.97 -8.43 28.75
C ARG A 663 -36.78 -8.77 30.22
N LEU A 664 -37.78 -9.40 30.83
CA LEU A 664 -37.68 -9.88 32.21
C LEU A 664 -36.68 -11.04 32.28
N SER A 665 -35.64 -10.86 33.08
CA SER A 665 -34.63 -11.89 33.37
C SER A 665 -35.15 -12.92 34.36
#